data_AF-A0A1H5WSF3-F1
#
_entry.id   AF-A0A1H5WSF3-F1
#
_cell.length_a   1.000
_cell.length_b   1.000
_cell.length_c   1.000
_cell.angle_alpha   90.00
_cell.angle_beta   90.00
_cell.angle_gamma   90.00
#
_symmetry.space_group_name_H-M   'P 1'
#
loop_
_entity.id
_entity.type
_entity.pdbx_description
1 polymer ?
#
loop_
_entity_poly.entity_id
_entity_poly.type
_entity_poly.pdbx_seq_one_letter_code
_entity_poly.pdbx_strand_id
1 'polypeptide(L)'
;MTFPWKLLPLVAALTLTACGGGGSSGSNPANNDGSGGNTETPNNPSQPGDGDSDDDGGDNPVASNPPAAVRFIVIGDSGSGSAGQYAVGKAIASVCEEKDEFVGDMAFPGCDLVVGLGDNIYESGVTSVDDPQFAEKFEKPFEPVQLPFYMVLGNHDNTAYVGGDGAGNARGEFQVDYTYFDGKLSNRWNMPDRYFLHSAGTTHTNPRPLVDFVALDSNPIAGGFGDPDIAYAYHTYGVDQRNWVVNTLAGSNAVFKIAMAHHPYLSNGTHGNAGNYDGVPSEILPVLAGERWKAFMEEAVCDQTDFFFAGHDHDLQVLEAVPECGRTEFVVSGAAGKTRSIDDPERNVARFQQGDVYGFFWMKATEADPATLAPARLCLDAYVVDPEAEGLGVISDGELTPAYTHCYDKQPMAGIAPGNDFSGLPLGEGALPLPLPDGFDADFTGPLKELRETLVSGFTQVGADLPEEQRQVFDQMIAGTDILFNALDAATAAILEGDSSEMSQSVQAVLAAAEQLQAIDTRSLPAPFDQLGSAFDALADGFGGDGSDAGDGSTVEDIAFIAGPLVALSRNLNNILDGIEEQVPAEVPVFAGLTSVLSTVSLGLANTLEQLVLLDTSATGEQLVGTVQQTLENLVNDVLWLNQIPGAEEYSTLPGDALSSGLLIVVREVTEQLDERLLSPLAPLLDLLSPVTDLLAGLLDGF
;
A
#
# COMPACT_ATOMS: atom_id res chain seq x y z
N MET A 1 6.37 -36.26 30.76
CA MET A 1 5.07 -36.97 30.84
C MET A 1 3.98 -35.94 30.64
N THR A 2 3.03 -35.96 29.71
CA THR A 2 2.67 -36.83 28.58
C THR A 2 1.56 -36.04 27.86
N PHE A 3 1.73 -35.76 26.56
CA PHE A 3 0.63 -35.45 25.63
C PHE A 3 -0.21 -36.72 25.36
N PRO A 4 -1.47 -36.61 24.86
CA PRO A 4 -1.74 -36.77 23.41
C PRO A 4 -2.88 -35.85 22.89
N TRP A 5 -2.82 -35.25 21.68
CA TRP A 5 -3.12 -35.79 20.32
C TRP A 5 -4.57 -36.35 20.17
N LYS A 6 -5.36 -36.15 19.12
CA LYS A 6 -5.17 -35.68 17.72
C LYS A 6 -6.57 -35.59 17.02
N LEU A 7 -6.61 -34.92 15.85
CA LEU A 7 -7.48 -35.12 14.67
C LEU A 7 -8.79 -34.30 14.47
N LEU A 8 -8.71 -33.41 13.48
CA LEU A 8 -9.79 -33.00 12.55
C LEU A 8 -10.19 -34.15 11.60
N PRO A 9 -11.38 -34.09 10.97
CA PRO A 9 -11.36 -33.83 9.53
C PRO A 9 -12.46 -32.89 8.99
N LEU A 10 -12.14 -32.44 7.78
CA LEU A 10 -12.76 -31.53 6.80
C LEU A 10 -14.19 -31.87 6.30
N VAL A 11 -14.96 -30.79 6.05
CA VAL A 11 -15.63 -30.36 4.79
C VAL A 11 -17.01 -30.92 4.33
N ALA A 12 -17.85 -29.91 3.98
CA ALA A 12 -18.94 -29.81 2.98
C ALA A 12 -20.19 -30.68 3.11
N ALA A 13 -21.38 -30.28 2.64
CA ALA A 13 -22.01 -29.02 2.23
C ALA A 13 -23.45 -29.41 1.82
N LEU A 14 -24.42 -28.48 1.99
CA LEU A 14 -25.68 -28.35 1.21
C LEU A 14 -26.67 -29.56 1.28
N THR A 15 -27.99 -29.47 1.42
CA THR A 15 -29.02 -28.47 1.11
C THR A 15 -30.33 -28.87 1.82
N LEU A 16 -31.13 -27.87 2.20
CA LEU A 16 -32.60 -27.78 2.18
C LEU A 16 -33.44 -29.08 2.18
N THR A 17 -34.33 -29.25 3.17
CA THR A 17 -35.80 -29.21 2.96
C THR A 17 -36.63 -29.35 4.24
N ALA A 18 -37.53 -28.39 4.42
CA ALA A 18 -38.94 -28.48 4.81
C ALA A 18 -39.44 -29.55 5.81
N CYS A 19 -40.05 -29.06 6.89
CA CYS A 19 -41.28 -29.61 7.47
C CYS A 19 -42.43 -28.66 7.10
N GLY A 20 -43.63 -29.09 6.72
CA GLY A 20 -44.17 -30.45 6.62
C GLY A 20 -45.67 -30.41 6.29
N GLY A 21 -46.21 -31.60 5.99
CA GLY A 21 -47.64 -31.95 6.02
C GLY A 21 -48.42 -31.57 4.76
N GLY A 22 -48.83 -32.47 3.85
CA GLY A 22 -49.18 -33.89 4.00
C GLY A 22 -50.71 -34.03 3.95
N GLY A 23 -51.25 -34.45 2.81
CA GLY A 23 -52.71 -34.60 2.64
C GLY A 23 -53.18 -35.02 1.25
N SER A 24 -52.79 -36.23 0.84
CA SER A 24 -53.15 -36.99 -0.36
C SER A 24 -54.60 -36.91 -0.89
N SER A 25 -54.77 -36.77 -2.21
CA SER A 25 -55.38 -37.75 -3.15
C SER A 25 -55.65 -37.05 -4.50
N GLY A 26 -55.02 -37.48 -5.60
CA GLY A 26 -55.61 -38.39 -6.61
C GLY A 26 -56.83 -37.74 -7.30
N SER A 27 -56.92 -37.50 -8.60
CA SER A 27 -56.29 -38.06 -9.79
C SER A 27 -56.90 -37.30 -10.98
N ASN A 28 -56.10 -36.97 -12.01
CA ASN A 28 -56.58 -36.52 -13.32
C ASN A 28 -57.24 -37.72 -14.06
N PRO A 29 -58.20 -37.54 -15.01
CA PRO A 29 -57.81 -37.08 -16.36
C PRO A 29 -58.86 -36.29 -17.18
N ALA A 30 -58.31 -35.44 -18.06
CA ALA A 30 -58.67 -35.18 -19.48
C ALA A 30 -60.11 -34.84 -19.95
N ASN A 31 -60.14 -33.73 -20.73
CA ASN A 31 -61.08 -33.31 -21.80
C ASN A 31 -62.51 -32.94 -21.35
N ASN A 32 -63.16 -31.89 -21.85
CA ASN A 32 -63.22 -31.41 -23.22
C ASN A 32 -63.82 -29.98 -23.30
N ASP A 33 -63.43 -29.25 -24.35
CA ASP A 33 -64.16 -28.23 -25.14
C ASP A 33 -65.23 -27.31 -24.52
N GLY A 34 -65.14 -26.02 -24.87
CA GLY A 34 -66.30 -25.33 -25.43
C GLY A 34 -66.61 -23.90 -24.96
N SER A 35 -66.10 -22.94 -25.74
CA SER A 35 -66.83 -21.76 -26.24
C SER A 35 -66.99 -20.49 -25.39
N GLY A 36 -66.40 -19.41 -25.94
CA GLY A 36 -66.97 -18.06 -26.00
C GLY A 36 -66.23 -17.02 -25.16
N GLY A 37 -65.69 -15.92 -25.68
CA GLY A 37 -65.63 -15.36 -27.03
C GLY A 37 -64.99 -13.96 -26.97
N ASN A 38 -64.17 -13.67 -27.98
CA ASN A 38 -63.84 -12.37 -28.58
C ASN A 38 -63.31 -11.16 -27.78
N THR A 39 -61.98 -10.97 -27.90
CA THR A 39 -61.25 -9.86 -28.58
C THR A 39 -61.51 -8.39 -28.24
N GLU A 40 -60.41 -7.79 -27.76
CA GLU A 40 -59.72 -6.58 -28.21
C GLU A 40 -60.44 -5.21 -28.32
N THR A 41 -59.88 -4.28 -27.51
CA THR A 41 -59.82 -2.79 -27.54
C THR A 41 -59.75 -2.15 -28.94
N PRO A 42 -60.04 -0.83 -29.20
CA PRO A 42 -59.58 0.33 -28.37
C PRO A 42 -60.36 1.70 -28.44
N ASN A 43 -59.91 2.64 -27.58
CA ASN A 43 -59.87 4.12 -27.65
C ASN A 43 -61.09 5.04 -27.31
N ASN A 44 -60.83 5.89 -26.29
CA ASN A 44 -61.32 7.22 -25.80
C ASN A 44 -62.07 8.18 -26.77
N PRO A 45 -62.61 9.36 -26.32
CA PRO A 45 -63.06 9.85 -24.99
C PRO A 45 -64.42 10.62 -25.03
N SER A 46 -65.10 10.88 -23.89
CA SER A 46 -66.07 11.99 -23.70
C SER A 46 -66.46 12.20 -22.23
N GLN A 47 -66.22 13.40 -21.68
CA GLN A 47 -66.80 13.98 -20.45
C GLN A 47 -68.26 14.45 -20.68
N PRO A 48 -69.04 14.98 -19.69
CA PRO A 48 -68.80 15.22 -18.26
C PRO A 48 -69.95 14.75 -17.33
N GLY A 49 -69.73 14.80 -16.02
CA GLY A 49 -70.78 14.68 -15.00
C GLY A 49 -70.39 15.43 -13.74
N ASP A 50 -70.97 16.62 -13.59
CA ASP A 50 -70.77 17.58 -12.51
C ASP A 50 -71.15 17.04 -11.13
N GLY A 51 -70.37 17.46 -10.13
CA GLY A 51 -70.66 17.36 -8.72
C GLY A 51 -69.87 18.42 -7.95
N ASP A 52 -70.36 19.66 -8.03
CA ASP A 52 -70.18 20.71 -6.99
C ASP A 52 -70.52 20.09 -5.61
N SER A 53 -69.89 20.42 -4.48
CA SER A 53 -69.31 21.69 -4.05
C SER A 53 -68.41 21.47 -2.82
N ASP A 54 -67.35 22.27 -2.70
CA ASP A 54 -67.03 23.13 -1.55
C ASP A 54 -65.56 23.56 -1.66
N ASP A 55 -65.37 24.60 -2.48
CA ASP A 55 -64.14 25.37 -2.62
C ASP A 55 -64.07 26.38 -1.46
N ASP A 56 -63.38 26.01 -0.39
CA ASP A 56 -62.85 26.98 0.57
C ASP A 56 -61.42 27.30 0.13
N GLY A 57 -61.32 28.36 -0.68
CA GLY A 57 -60.08 28.94 -1.20
C GLY A 57 -59.22 29.53 -0.08
N GLY A 58 -58.53 28.65 0.64
CA GLY A 58 -57.32 28.96 1.35
C GLY A 58 -56.13 28.72 0.43
N ASP A 59 -55.62 29.79 -0.17
CA ASP A 59 -54.27 29.85 -0.75
C ASP A 59 -53.25 29.72 0.39
N ASN A 60 -53.20 28.54 1.00
CA ASN A 60 -52.07 28.14 1.81
C ASN A 60 -50.96 27.84 0.80
N PRO A 61 -49.81 28.55 0.83
CA PRO A 61 -48.67 28.06 0.09
C PRO A 61 -48.45 26.65 0.63
N VAL A 62 -48.58 25.64 -0.24
CA VAL A 62 -48.14 24.30 0.08
C VAL A 62 -46.70 24.50 0.49
N ALA A 63 -46.42 24.44 1.80
CA ALA A 63 -45.09 24.64 2.33
C ALA A 63 -44.25 23.54 1.68
N SER A 64 -43.55 23.89 0.60
CA SER A 64 -42.63 22.98 -0.05
C SER A 64 -41.61 22.65 1.02
N ASN A 65 -41.44 21.35 1.30
CA ASN A 65 -40.39 20.91 2.22
C ASN A 65 -39.08 21.61 1.84
N PRO A 66 -38.29 22.08 2.83
CA PRO A 66 -37.02 22.71 2.54
C PRO A 66 -36.16 21.77 1.68
N PRO A 67 -35.27 22.28 0.81
CA PRO A 67 -34.36 21.45 0.02
C PRO A 67 -33.58 20.50 0.93
N ALA A 68 -33.27 19.30 0.41
CA ALA A 68 -32.47 18.34 1.18
C ALA A 68 -31.12 18.97 1.55
N ALA A 69 -30.66 18.74 2.78
CA ALA A 69 -29.40 19.26 3.26
C ALA A 69 -28.65 18.24 4.12
N VAL A 70 -27.32 18.31 4.07
CA VAL A 70 -26.39 17.59 4.96
C VAL A 70 -25.49 18.63 5.61
N ARG A 71 -25.46 18.63 6.94
CA ARG A 71 -24.68 19.54 7.78
C ARG A 71 -23.59 18.73 8.46
N PHE A 72 -22.34 19.12 8.32
CA PHE A 72 -21.25 18.31 8.85
C PHE A 72 -20.11 19.16 9.38
N ILE A 73 -19.36 18.59 10.30
CA ILE A 73 -18.16 19.18 10.87
C ILE A 73 -16.94 18.56 10.21
N VAL A 74 -15.92 19.37 9.94
CA VAL A 74 -14.62 18.93 9.41
C VAL A 74 -13.54 19.23 10.45
N ILE A 75 -12.81 18.20 10.87
CA ILE A 75 -11.68 18.28 11.80
C ILE A 75 -10.55 17.35 11.36
N GLY A 76 -9.32 17.62 11.78
CA GLY A 76 -8.13 16.81 11.58
C GLY A 76 -7.17 17.02 12.74
N ASP A 77 -6.20 16.10 12.90
CA ASP A 77 -5.08 16.28 13.83
C ASP A 77 -5.57 16.49 15.27
N SER A 78 -6.65 15.77 15.60
CA SER A 78 -7.37 15.96 16.84
C SER A 78 -6.75 15.18 17.99
N GLY A 79 -6.03 14.08 17.74
CA GLY A 79 -5.71 13.01 18.68
C GLY A 79 -4.79 13.28 19.86
N SER A 80 -4.67 14.52 20.33
CA SER A 80 -3.66 14.95 21.32
C SER A 80 -4.05 14.65 22.77
N GLY A 81 -5.36 14.61 23.07
CA GLY A 81 -5.89 14.64 24.44
C GLY A 81 -5.68 15.98 25.15
N SER A 82 -5.32 17.05 24.43
CA SER A 82 -4.96 18.35 25.00
C SER A 82 -6.18 19.15 25.44
N ALA A 83 -5.98 20.15 26.32
CA ALA A 83 -7.05 21.06 26.72
C ALA A 83 -7.67 21.80 25.52
N GLY A 84 -6.87 22.10 24.48
CA GLY A 84 -7.36 22.66 23.22
C GLY A 84 -8.34 21.73 22.51
N GLN A 85 -8.03 20.44 22.42
CA GLN A 85 -8.94 19.46 21.84
C GLN A 85 -10.26 19.36 22.60
N TYR A 86 -10.23 19.35 23.94
CA TYR A 86 -11.46 19.36 24.74
C TYR A 86 -12.28 20.65 24.53
N ALA A 87 -11.62 21.79 24.31
CA ALA A 87 -12.30 23.03 23.96
C ALA A 87 -12.95 22.91 22.57
N VAL A 88 -12.25 22.35 21.58
CA VAL A 88 -12.81 22.10 20.24
C VAL A 88 -14.04 21.20 20.31
N GLY A 89 -14.00 20.09 21.07
CA GLY A 89 -15.16 19.21 21.23
C GLY A 89 -16.38 19.90 21.84
N LYS A 90 -16.18 20.79 22.82
CA LYS A 90 -17.26 21.62 23.38
C LYS A 90 -17.76 22.67 22.40
N ALA A 91 -16.86 23.34 21.69
CA ALA A 91 -17.21 24.35 20.70
C ALA A 91 -18.03 23.75 19.55
N ILE A 92 -17.67 22.55 19.06
CA ILE A 92 -18.47 21.82 18.07
C ILE A 92 -19.90 21.58 18.58
N ALA A 93 -20.05 21.07 19.80
CA ALA A 93 -21.37 20.81 20.38
C ALA A 93 -22.21 22.10 20.46
N SER A 94 -21.65 23.20 20.93
CA SER A 94 -22.32 24.50 20.98
C SER A 94 -22.67 25.04 19.59
N VAL A 95 -21.76 24.94 18.61
CA VAL A 95 -22.05 25.33 17.22
C VAL A 95 -23.19 24.50 16.64
N CYS A 96 -23.17 23.18 16.84
CA CYS A 96 -24.23 22.31 16.34
C CYS A 96 -25.60 22.62 16.97
N GLU A 97 -25.65 22.93 18.27
CA GLU A 97 -26.89 23.32 18.96
C GLU A 97 -27.43 24.67 18.43
N GLU A 98 -26.58 25.68 18.30
CA GLU A 98 -26.99 27.01 17.80
C GLU A 98 -27.32 27.01 16.30
N LYS A 99 -26.88 25.99 15.55
CA LYS A 99 -27.21 25.78 14.13
C LYS A 99 -28.52 25.03 13.92
N ASP A 100 -29.23 24.62 14.97
CA ASP A 100 -30.54 23.97 14.85
C ASP A 100 -31.51 24.85 14.04
N GLU A 101 -32.11 24.28 13.01
CA GLU A 101 -33.04 24.96 12.12
C GLU A 101 -34.47 24.50 12.39
N PHE A 102 -35.41 25.45 12.47
CA PHE A 102 -36.82 25.16 12.66
C PHE A 102 -37.64 25.67 11.47
N VAL A 103 -38.30 24.76 10.74
CA VAL A 103 -39.20 25.09 9.63
C VAL A 103 -40.62 24.68 10.02
N GLY A 104 -41.43 25.65 10.45
CA GLY A 104 -42.72 25.36 11.07
C GLY A 104 -42.53 24.56 12.37
N ASP A 105 -43.19 23.41 12.46
CA ASP A 105 -43.07 22.49 13.61
C ASP A 105 -41.95 21.44 13.43
N MET A 106 -41.18 21.49 12.34
CA MET A 106 -40.07 20.57 12.08
C MET A 106 -38.76 21.14 12.59
N ALA A 107 -38.08 20.40 13.46
CA ALA A 107 -36.72 20.68 13.91
C ALA A 107 -35.72 19.87 13.05
N PHE A 108 -34.68 20.54 12.58
CA PHE A 108 -33.56 19.96 11.88
C PHE A 108 -32.30 20.21 12.72
N PRO A 109 -31.56 19.16 13.09
CA PRO A 109 -30.34 19.33 13.87
C PRO A 109 -29.33 20.16 13.09
N GLY A 110 -28.54 20.99 13.78
CA GLY A 110 -27.52 21.83 13.18
C GLY A 110 -26.34 21.05 12.59
N CYS A 111 -26.19 19.76 12.94
CA CYS A 111 -25.16 18.87 12.45
C CYS A 111 -25.69 17.42 12.33
N ASP A 112 -25.28 16.72 11.27
CA ASP A 112 -25.64 15.34 10.96
C ASP A 112 -24.48 14.36 11.20
N LEU A 113 -23.23 14.79 10.94
CA LEU A 113 -22.02 13.96 11.07
C LEU A 113 -20.76 14.80 11.26
N VAL A 114 -19.66 14.14 11.62
CA VAL A 114 -18.30 14.69 11.64
C VAL A 114 -17.43 13.90 10.67
N VAL A 115 -16.55 14.57 9.93
CA VAL A 115 -15.47 13.94 9.17
C VAL A 115 -14.13 14.28 9.81
N GLY A 116 -13.33 13.25 10.07
CA GLY A 116 -12.01 13.33 10.70
C GLY A 116 -10.90 13.06 9.70
N LEU A 117 -9.93 13.97 9.57
CA LEU A 117 -8.91 14.03 8.53
C LEU A 117 -7.55 13.42 8.94
N GLY A 118 -7.58 12.39 9.77
CA GLY A 118 -6.37 11.68 10.20
C GLY A 118 -5.68 12.31 11.40
N ASP A 119 -4.60 11.65 11.82
CA ASP A 119 -3.90 11.90 13.07
C ASP A 119 -4.86 11.87 14.26
N ASN A 120 -5.62 10.77 14.28
CA ASN A 120 -6.71 10.57 15.22
C ASN A 120 -6.21 10.26 16.62
N ILE A 121 -5.02 9.65 16.73
CA ILE A 121 -4.38 9.29 18.00
C ILE A 121 -2.86 9.58 17.94
N TYR A 122 -2.44 10.70 18.52
CA TYR A 122 -1.02 11.03 18.68
C TYR A 122 -0.35 10.18 19.77
N GLU A 123 0.96 10.05 19.85
CA GLU A 123 1.95 10.43 18.84
C GLU A 123 2.22 9.28 17.86
N SER A 124 1.81 8.05 18.17
CA SER A 124 2.17 6.85 17.44
C SER A 124 1.00 5.88 17.26
N GLY A 125 -0.21 6.42 17.14
CA GLY A 125 -1.41 5.64 16.97
C GLY A 125 -1.73 4.76 18.18
N VAL A 126 -2.55 3.75 17.92
CA VAL A 126 -2.92 2.70 18.89
C VAL A 126 -2.14 1.42 18.60
N THR A 127 -2.03 0.56 19.61
CA THR A 127 -1.33 -0.74 19.49
C THR A 127 -2.25 -1.96 19.56
N SER A 128 -3.53 -1.73 19.83
CA SER A 128 -4.58 -2.74 19.81
C SER A 128 -5.95 -2.06 19.64
N VAL A 129 -6.97 -2.87 19.38
CA VAL A 129 -8.35 -2.41 19.25
C VAL A 129 -8.97 -1.94 20.56
N ASP A 130 -8.45 -2.39 21.71
CA ASP A 130 -8.90 -2.02 23.06
C ASP A 130 -7.95 -1.04 23.77
N ASP A 131 -7.05 -0.40 23.00
CA ASP A 131 -6.07 0.54 23.51
C ASP A 131 -6.77 1.71 24.27
N PRO A 132 -6.39 1.99 25.54
CA PRO A 132 -6.98 3.06 26.33
C PRO A 132 -6.92 4.44 25.67
N GLN A 133 -6.03 4.64 24.71
CA GLN A 133 -5.91 5.88 23.97
C GLN A 133 -7.19 6.26 23.21
N PHE A 134 -8.01 5.32 22.74
CA PHE A 134 -9.33 5.65 22.19
C PHE A 134 -10.18 6.42 23.21
N ALA A 135 -10.16 6.00 24.48
CA ALA A 135 -10.88 6.68 25.54
C ALA A 135 -10.33 8.09 25.79
N GLU A 136 -9.00 8.21 25.84
CA GLU A 136 -8.30 9.44 26.26
C GLU A 136 -8.27 10.52 25.18
N LYS A 137 -8.15 10.11 23.91
CA LYS A 137 -7.86 10.99 22.78
C LYS A 137 -9.00 11.11 21.77
N PHE A 138 -10.02 10.25 21.84
CA PHE A 138 -11.24 10.40 21.05
C PHE A 138 -12.49 10.52 21.93
N GLU A 139 -12.76 9.53 22.78
CA GLU A 139 -14.06 9.44 23.43
C GLU A 139 -14.32 10.58 24.43
N LYS A 140 -13.35 10.87 25.31
CA LYS A 140 -13.48 11.93 26.32
C LYS A 140 -13.44 13.35 25.72
N PRO A 141 -12.48 13.71 24.84
CA PRO A 141 -12.44 15.07 24.28
C PRO A 141 -13.70 15.43 23.49
N PHE A 142 -14.28 14.45 22.80
CA PHE A 142 -15.47 14.63 21.98
C PHE A 142 -16.75 14.12 22.64
N GLU A 143 -16.76 13.81 23.93
CA GLU A 143 -17.98 13.35 24.64
C GLU A 143 -19.20 14.29 24.45
N PRO A 144 -19.04 15.63 24.37
CA PRO A 144 -20.16 16.52 24.05
C PRO A 144 -20.76 16.34 22.65
N VAL A 145 -20.04 15.72 21.71
CA VAL A 145 -20.44 15.58 20.30
C VAL A 145 -21.07 14.21 20.08
N GLN A 146 -22.40 14.16 20.09
CA GLN A 146 -23.21 12.93 19.95
C GLN A 146 -23.56 12.61 18.48
N LEU A 147 -22.56 12.66 17.60
CA LEU A 147 -22.69 12.45 16.15
C LEU A 147 -21.81 11.26 15.70
N PRO A 148 -22.09 10.64 14.55
CA PRO A 148 -21.15 9.73 13.91
C PRO A 148 -19.95 10.51 13.34
N PHE A 149 -18.74 9.98 13.58
CA PHE A 149 -17.46 10.45 13.08
C PHE A 149 -16.96 9.47 12.02
N TYR A 150 -16.76 9.96 10.80
CA TYR A 150 -16.15 9.22 9.71
C TYR A 150 -14.68 9.62 9.59
N MET A 151 -13.78 8.70 9.95
CA MET A 151 -12.36 9.00 10.13
C MET A 151 -11.53 8.47 8.96
N VAL A 152 -10.49 9.19 8.55
CA VAL A 152 -9.36 8.66 7.77
C VAL A 152 -8.12 8.53 8.65
N LEU A 153 -7.07 7.85 8.15
CA LEU A 153 -5.80 7.68 8.85
C LEU A 153 -4.80 8.79 8.48
N GLY A 154 -3.98 9.19 9.44
CA GLY A 154 -2.80 10.04 9.23
C GLY A 154 -1.47 9.32 9.46
N ASN A 155 -0.35 10.03 9.33
CA ASN A 155 1.00 9.47 9.51
C ASN A 155 1.29 9.11 10.97
N HIS A 156 0.68 9.81 11.94
CA HIS A 156 0.81 9.42 13.35
C HIS A 156 0.02 8.16 13.69
N ASP A 157 -1.08 7.90 12.99
CA ASP A 157 -1.85 6.66 13.15
C ASP A 157 -1.09 5.43 12.60
N ASN A 158 -0.17 5.65 11.65
CA ASN A 158 0.63 4.65 10.94
C ASN A 158 2.12 4.68 11.34
N THR A 159 2.44 5.06 12.57
CA THR A 159 3.83 5.14 13.02
C THR A 159 4.49 3.77 13.17
N ALA A 160 5.73 3.59 12.70
CA ALA A 160 6.56 2.42 13.02
C ALA A 160 7.59 2.72 14.12
N TYR A 161 8.40 3.75 13.94
CA TYR A 161 9.63 4.00 14.71
C TYR A 161 9.54 5.27 15.56
N VAL A 162 9.15 6.39 14.93
CA VAL A 162 9.08 7.72 15.54
C VAL A 162 7.71 8.31 15.26
N GLY A 163 7.09 8.94 16.27
CA GLY A 163 5.77 9.52 16.16
C GLY A 163 5.63 10.42 14.94
N GLY A 164 4.77 10.01 14.00
CA GLY A 164 4.51 10.73 12.75
C GLY A 164 5.37 10.31 11.57
N ASP A 165 6.17 9.25 11.65
CA ASP A 165 6.95 8.79 10.49
C ASP A 165 6.10 8.17 9.37
N GLY A 166 4.90 7.67 9.67
CA GLY A 166 4.02 7.00 8.72
C GLY A 166 4.59 5.69 8.15
N ALA A 167 5.60 5.08 8.78
CA ALA A 167 6.33 3.94 8.20
C ALA A 167 5.80 2.56 8.61
N GLY A 168 4.69 2.49 9.37
CA GLY A 168 4.10 1.26 9.88
C GLY A 168 2.61 1.17 9.57
N ASN A 169 2.25 1.00 8.30
CA ASN A 169 0.85 1.12 7.86
C ASN A 169 -0.07 0.08 8.48
N ALA A 170 0.42 -1.13 8.76
CA ALA A 170 -0.37 -2.16 9.45
C ALA A 170 -0.95 -1.68 10.79
N ARG A 171 -0.36 -0.69 11.45
CA ARG A 171 -0.87 -0.13 12.71
C ARG A 171 -2.24 0.53 12.55
N GLY A 172 -2.50 1.18 11.41
CA GLY A 172 -3.77 1.83 11.14
C GLY A 172 -4.96 0.87 11.18
N GLU A 173 -4.74 -0.43 10.98
CA GLU A 173 -5.80 -1.45 11.05
C GLU A 173 -6.50 -1.51 12.40
N PHE A 174 -5.80 -1.23 13.51
CA PHE A 174 -6.44 -1.22 14.83
C PHE A 174 -7.55 -0.17 14.94
N GLN A 175 -7.49 0.92 14.16
CA GLN A 175 -8.52 1.94 14.10
C GLN A 175 -9.69 1.54 13.20
N VAL A 176 -9.42 0.77 12.14
CA VAL A 176 -10.45 0.11 11.33
C VAL A 176 -11.19 -0.91 12.18
N ASP A 177 -10.46 -1.79 12.86
CA ASP A 177 -10.98 -2.81 13.76
C ASP A 177 -11.83 -2.24 14.90
N TYR A 178 -11.48 -1.04 15.40
CA TYR A 178 -12.25 -0.39 16.47
C TYR A 178 -13.70 -0.09 16.05
N THR A 179 -13.95 0.15 14.76
CA THR A 179 -15.31 0.29 14.21
C THR A 179 -16.15 -0.95 14.45
N TYR A 180 -15.54 -2.14 14.40
CA TYR A 180 -16.21 -3.43 14.52
C TYR A 180 -16.11 -4.04 15.92
N PHE A 181 -15.33 -3.43 16.82
CA PHE A 181 -15.10 -3.95 18.15
C PHE A 181 -16.32 -3.80 19.06
N ASP A 182 -16.86 -4.92 19.54
CA ASP A 182 -17.99 -4.95 20.49
C ASP A 182 -17.70 -4.22 21.81
N GLY A 183 -16.42 -4.07 22.17
CA GLY A 183 -15.98 -3.39 23.39
C GLY A 183 -15.79 -1.87 23.25
N LYS A 184 -16.10 -1.27 22.10
CA LYS A 184 -15.96 0.18 21.89
C LYS A 184 -16.85 0.98 22.85
N LEU A 185 -16.37 2.15 23.24
CA LEU A 185 -17.02 2.99 24.25
C LEU A 185 -18.26 3.71 23.72
N SER A 186 -18.32 3.96 22.41
CA SER A 186 -19.51 4.48 21.73
C SER A 186 -19.59 4.02 20.27
N ASN A 187 -20.76 4.17 19.63
CA ASN A 187 -20.94 3.92 18.20
C ASN A 187 -20.54 5.11 17.31
N ARG A 188 -19.88 6.12 17.89
CA ARG A 188 -19.55 7.36 17.16
C ARG A 188 -18.40 7.16 16.20
N TRP A 189 -17.44 6.30 16.52
CA TRP A 189 -16.32 6.00 15.63
C TRP A 189 -16.75 5.14 14.43
N ASN A 190 -16.55 5.63 13.22
CA ASN A 190 -16.80 4.92 11.97
C ASN A 190 -15.59 5.05 11.03
N MET A 191 -14.91 3.93 10.81
CA MET A 191 -13.84 3.73 9.84
C MET A 191 -13.98 2.29 9.33
N PRO A 192 -14.90 2.02 8.40
CA PRO A 192 -15.24 0.65 7.99
C PRO A 192 -14.12 -0.04 7.21
N ASP A 193 -13.22 0.73 6.64
CA ASP A 193 -12.01 0.29 5.94
C ASP A 193 -11.02 1.46 5.97
N ARG A 194 -9.78 1.28 5.50
CA ARG A 194 -8.78 2.35 5.42
C ARG A 194 -9.14 3.42 4.39
N TYR A 195 -9.76 3.01 3.28
CA TYR A 195 -10.39 3.88 2.30
C TYR A 195 -11.81 3.39 2.01
N PHE A 196 -12.79 4.29 1.96
CA PHE A 196 -14.20 3.91 1.85
C PHE A 196 -15.07 5.03 1.29
N LEU A 197 -16.26 4.66 0.82
CA LEU A 197 -17.30 5.60 0.40
C LEU A 197 -18.36 5.70 1.50
N HIS A 198 -18.67 6.94 1.91
CA HIS A 198 -19.83 7.23 2.73
C HIS A 198 -20.78 8.20 2.03
N SER A 199 -22.00 7.74 1.73
CA SER A 199 -23.06 8.55 1.15
C SER A 199 -23.97 9.14 2.23
N ALA A 200 -24.21 10.45 2.18
CA ALA A 200 -25.05 11.18 3.14
C ALA A 200 -26.13 12.01 2.43
N GLY A 201 -27.32 12.02 3.06
CA GLY A 201 -28.50 12.73 2.55
C GLY A 201 -29.07 12.12 1.27
N THR A 202 -30.35 12.37 1.01
CA THR A 202 -31.01 11.96 -0.23
C THR A 202 -31.72 13.17 -0.83
N THR A 203 -31.50 13.44 -2.11
CA THR A 203 -32.20 14.51 -2.82
C THR A 203 -33.71 14.25 -2.89
N HIS A 204 -34.50 15.31 -2.79
CA HIS A 204 -35.95 15.23 -2.99
C HIS A 204 -36.31 15.09 -4.46
N THR A 205 -35.57 15.76 -5.35
CA THR A 205 -35.76 15.66 -6.79
C THR A 205 -34.77 14.66 -7.38
N ASN A 206 -35.30 13.60 -7.99
CA ASN A 206 -34.51 12.46 -8.51
C ASN A 206 -33.64 11.77 -7.43
N PRO A 207 -34.23 10.91 -6.58
CA PRO A 207 -33.58 10.37 -5.38
C PRO A 207 -32.20 9.76 -5.66
N ARG A 208 -31.18 10.42 -5.12
CA ARG A 208 -29.77 10.01 -5.13
C ARG A 208 -29.06 10.64 -3.93
N PRO A 209 -27.84 10.18 -3.57
CA PRO A 209 -27.10 10.81 -2.48
C PRO A 209 -26.90 12.31 -2.69
N LEU A 210 -27.03 13.10 -1.62
CA LEU A 210 -26.71 14.53 -1.69
C LEU A 210 -25.19 14.73 -1.68
N VAL A 211 -24.50 14.02 -0.80
CA VAL A 211 -23.04 14.08 -0.64
C VAL A 211 -22.47 12.67 -0.64
N ASP A 212 -21.42 12.45 -1.42
CA ASP A 212 -20.54 11.30 -1.29
C ASP A 212 -19.20 11.76 -0.73
N PHE A 213 -18.85 11.23 0.45
CA PHE A 213 -17.53 11.37 1.06
C PHE A 213 -16.67 10.17 0.65
N VAL A 214 -15.60 10.44 -0.09
CA VAL A 214 -14.62 9.45 -0.53
C VAL A 214 -13.40 9.56 0.39
N ALA A 215 -13.36 8.70 1.40
CA ALA A 215 -12.28 8.60 2.37
C ALA A 215 -11.09 7.87 1.77
N LEU A 216 -9.91 8.49 1.83
CA LEU A 216 -8.66 8.00 1.26
C LEU A 216 -7.64 7.78 2.37
N ASP A 217 -6.95 6.65 2.33
CA ASP A 217 -5.70 6.49 3.05
C ASP A 217 -4.57 7.11 2.23
N SER A 218 -4.10 8.28 2.64
CA SER A 218 -2.98 8.94 1.96
C SER A 218 -1.63 8.37 2.37
N ASN A 219 -1.51 7.69 3.52
CA ASN A 219 -0.20 7.44 4.13
C ASN A 219 0.68 6.45 3.33
N PRO A 220 0.16 5.31 2.82
CA PRO A 220 0.90 4.43 1.92
C PRO A 220 1.43 5.07 0.63
N ILE A 221 0.86 6.21 0.22
CA ILE A 221 1.13 6.85 -1.08
C ILE A 221 1.98 8.11 -0.90
N ALA A 222 1.64 8.94 0.08
CA ALA A 222 2.27 10.21 0.40
C ALA A 222 3.47 10.06 1.35
N GLY A 223 3.52 8.96 2.11
CA GLY A 223 4.58 8.69 3.06
C GLY A 223 5.96 8.62 2.41
N GLY A 224 6.95 9.19 3.10
CA GLY A 224 8.35 9.18 2.66
C GLY A 224 9.01 7.81 2.65
N PHE A 225 8.38 6.83 3.31
CA PHE A 225 8.90 5.48 3.49
C PHE A 225 8.01 4.48 2.76
N GLY A 226 8.60 3.61 1.94
CA GLY A 226 7.89 2.48 1.36
C GLY A 226 7.57 1.45 2.43
N ASP A 227 6.35 0.91 2.43
CA ASP A 227 5.99 -0.19 3.32
C ASP A 227 6.58 -1.51 2.78
N PRO A 228 7.30 -2.28 3.61
CA PRO A 228 7.84 -3.58 3.20
C PRO A 228 6.77 -4.67 3.11
N ASP A 229 5.61 -4.48 3.74
CA ASP A 229 4.46 -5.34 3.53
C ASP A 229 3.78 -4.93 2.22
N ILE A 230 3.74 -5.86 1.27
CA ILE A 230 3.08 -5.65 -0.02
C ILE A 230 1.59 -5.36 0.12
N ALA A 231 0.96 -5.69 1.26
CA ALA A 231 -0.40 -5.29 1.56
C ALA A 231 -0.57 -3.77 1.72
N TYR A 232 0.51 -3.03 1.98
CA TYR A 232 0.50 -1.57 2.19
C TYR A 232 1.51 -0.83 1.30
N ALA A 233 2.28 -1.53 0.48
CA ALA A 233 3.23 -0.90 -0.43
C ALA A 233 2.52 -0.09 -1.52
N TYR A 234 3.02 1.12 -1.82
CA TYR A 234 2.35 2.02 -2.79
C TYR A 234 2.12 1.40 -4.18
N HIS A 235 3.02 0.55 -4.65
CA HIS A 235 2.97 -0.04 -5.99
C HIS A 235 1.91 -1.15 -6.13
N THR A 236 1.34 -1.61 -5.00
CA THR A 236 0.21 -2.53 -4.94
C THR A 236 -0.99 -1.84 -4.30
N TYR A 237 -0.90 -1.48 -3.02
CA TYR A 237 -1.96 -0.81 -2.26
C TYR A 237 -2.37 0.51 -2.89
N GLY A 238 -1.40 1.35 -3.28
CA GLY A 238 -1.69 2.65 -3.90
C GLY A 238 -2.35 2.50 -5.28
N VAL A 239 -1.97 1.47 -6.05
CA VAL A 239 -2.62 1.14 -7.34
C VAL A 239 -4.03 0.62 -7.13
N ASP A 240 -4.25 -0.24 -6.14
CA ASP A 240 -5.57 -0.77 -5.79
C ASP A 240 -6.50 0.33 -5.31
N GLN A 241 -6.02 1.21 -4.42
CA GLN A 241 -6.77 2.37 -3.97
C GLN A 241 -7.06 3.33 -5.11
N ARG A 242 -6.10 3.61 -6.01
CA ARG A 242 -6.32 4.46 -7.19
C ARG A 242 -7.41 3.90 -8.07
N ASN A 243 -7.37 2.60 -8.36
CA ASN A 243 -8.39 1.92 -9.16
C ASN A 243 -9.75 1.94 -8.47
N TRP A 244 -9.78 1.75 -7.15
CA TRP A 244 -11.00 1.85 -6.37
C TRP A 244 -11.59 3.26 -6.41
N VAL A 245 -10.79 4.32 -6.22
CA VAL A 245 -11.25 5.72 -6.27
C VAL A 245 -11.81 6.08 -7.64
N VAL A 246 -11.09 5.78 -8.72
CA VAL A 246 -11.53 6.07 -10.09
C VAL A 246 -12.87 5.40 -10.37
N ASN A 247 -13.03 4.13 -10.00
CA ASN A 247 -14.29 3.41 -10.17
C ASN A 247 -15.41 3.97 -9.29
N THR A 248 -15.10 4.33 -8.04
CA THR A 248 -16.04 4.91 -7.07
C THR A 248 -16.58 6.26 -7.55
N LEU A 249 -15.69 7.15 -7.98
CA LEU A 249 -16.07 8.48 -8.47
C LEU A 249 -16.80 8.40 -9.82
N ALA A 250 -16.39 7.50 -10.72
CA ALA A 250 -17.10 7.27 -11.98
C ALA A 250 -18.52 6.68 -11.77
N GLY A 251 -18.68 5.82 -10.76
CA GLY A 251 -19.97 5.20 -10.40
C GLY A 251 -20.89 6.12 -9.59
N SER A 252 -20.35 7.13 -8.90
CA SER A 252 -21.11 8.03 -8.05
C SER A 252 -22.01 8.98 -8.86
N ASN A 253 -23.29 9.02 -8.48
CA ASN A 253 -24.29 9.96 -9.01
C ASN A 253 -24.68 11.05 -8.02
N ALA A 254 -23.94 11.19 -6.91
CA ALA A 254 -24.20 12.19 -5.87
C ALA A 254 -24.15 13.63 -6.41
N VAL A 255 -24.83 14.55 -5.72
CA VAL A 255 -24.80 15.97 -6.09
C VAL A 255 -23.42 16.56 -5.82
N PHE A 256 -22.90 16.34 -4.61
CA PHE A 256 -21.55 16.73 -4.21
C PHE A 256 -20.68 15.49 -4.02
N LYS A 257 -19.46 15.54 -4.57
CA LYS A 257 -18.43 14.52 -4.36
C LYS A 257 -17.28 15.18 -3.61
N ILE A 258 -16.96 14.68 -2.44
CA ILE A 258 -15.95 15.25 -1.55
C ILE A 258 -14.92 14.17 -1.27
N ALA A 259 -13.66 14.36 -1.65
CA ALA A 259 -12.59 13.49 -1.21
C ALA A 259 -12.01 14.00 0.11
N MET A 260 -11.60 13.09 0.98
CA MET A 260 -10.97 13.42 2.26
C MET A 260 -9.78 12.49 2.51
N ALA A 261 -8.67 13.05 2.95
CA ALA A 261 -7.45 12.31 3.30
C ALA A 261 -6.70 13.06 4.41
N HIS A 262 -5.54 12.57 4.82
CA HIS A 262 -4.70 13.29 5.76
C HIS A 262 -3.75 14.28 5.07
N HIS A 263 -2.94 13.81 4.12
CA HIS A 263 -1.94 14.66 3.46
C HIS A 263 -2.57 15.63 2.42
N PRO A 264 -2.24 16.93 2.48
CA PRO A 264 -2.84 17.95 1.60
C PRO A 264 -2.26 17.92 0.19
N TYR A 265 -3.08 18.16 -0.85
CA TYR A 265 -2.56 18.45 -2.19
C TYR A 265 -1.96 19.87 -2.25
N LEU A 266 -2.66 20.86 -1.68
CA LEU A 266 -2.19 22.23 -1.48
C LEU A 266 -2.19 22.58 0.01
N SER A 267 -1.14 23.27 0.46
CA SER A 267 -1.09 23.87 1.79
C SER A 267 -0.12 25.05 1.84
N ASN A 268 -0.53 26.12 2.52
CA ASN A 268 0.33 27.25 2.90
C ASN A 268 1.05 27.02 4.25
N GLY A 269 0.77 25.90 4.91
CA GLY A 269 1.42 25.46 6.14
C GLY A 269 2.86 24.99 5.91
N THR A 270 3.48 24.45 6.96
CA THR A 270 4.90 24.07 6.96
C THR A 270 5.19 22.89 6.02
N HIS A 271 4.27 21.93 5.93
CA HIS A 271 4.48 20.73 5.11
C HIS A 271 4.25 21.01 3.63
N GLY A 272 3.26 21.83 3.27
CA GLY A 272 3.15 22.42 1.94
C GLY A 272 2.45 21.57 0.89
N ASN A 273 2.77 21.82 -0.39
CA ASN A 273 2.07 21.22 -1.52
C ASN A 273 2.64 19.84 -1.85
N ALA A 274 1.79 18.92 -2.30
CA ALA A 274 2.23 17.64 -2.84
C ALA A 274 3.15 17.87 -4.06
N GLY A 275 4.26 17.14 -4.13
CA GLY A 275 5.37 17.38 -5.06
C GLY A 275 6.41 18.40 -4.57
N ASN A 276 6.22 18.99 -3.39
CA ASN A 276 7.21 19.84 -2.72
C ASN A 276 7.07 19.84 -1.19
N TYR A 277 6.75 18.69 -0.60
CA TYR A 277 6.60 18.56 0.84
C TYR A 277 7.88 18.93 1.61
N ASP A 278 7.72 19.60 2.74
CA ASP A 278 8.79 20.07 3.64
C ASP A 278 9.89 20.90 2.93
N GLY A 279 9.53 21.53 1.81
CA GLY A 279 10.47 22.30 0.97
C GLY A 279 11.48 21.44 0.22
N VAL A 280 11.24 20.13 0.13
CA VAL A 280 12.03 19.18 -0.66
C VAL A 280 11.57 19.23 -2.11
N PRO A 281 12.40 19.69 -3.06
CA PRO A 281 12.01 19.71 -4.47
C PRO A 281 11.87 18.30 -5.03
N SER A 282 10.83 18.04 -5.82
CA SER A 282 10.59 16.71 -6.40
C SER A 282 11.65 16.27 -7.40
N GLU A 283 12.45 17.19 -7.95
CA GLU A 283 13.61 16.86 -8.79
C GLU A 283 14.76 16.24 -8.01
N ILE A 284 14.77 16.39 -6.68
CA ILE A 284 15.85 15.91 -5.80
C ILE A 284 15.42 14.65 -5.05
N LEU A 285 14.25 14.65 -4.42
CA LEU A 285 13.72 13.49 -3.67
C LEU A 285 12.21 13.36 -3.91
N PRO A 286 11.77 12.83 -5.07
CA PRO A 286 10.36 12.87 -5.51
C PRO A 286 9.40 12.14 -4.55
N VAL A 287 9.87 11.11 -3.84
CA VAL A 287 9.05 10.38 -2.86
C VAL A 287 8.78 11.25 -1.63
N LEU A 288 9.83 11.82 -1.03
CA LEU A 288 9.72 12.69 0.15
C LEU A 288 9.01 14.00 -0.16
N ALA A 289 9.11 14.48 -1.40
CA ALA A 289 8.38 15.64 -1.86
C ALA A 289 6.86 15.39 -2.01
N GLY A 290 6.38 14.15 -1.93
CA GLY A 290 4.98 13.82 -2.14
C GLY A 290 4.55 13.75 -3.61
N GLU A 291 5.48 13.54 -4.55
CA GLU A 291 5.17 13.48 -5.99
C GLU A 291 4.21 12.33 -6.32
N ARG A 292 4.32 11.20 -5.61
CA ARG A 292 3.37 10.07 -5.73
C ARG A 292 1.95 10.48 -5.37
N TRP A 293 1.80 11.26 -4.30
CA TRP A 293 0.50 11.75 -3.86
C TRP A 293 -0.07 12.79 -4.83
N LYS A 294 0.78 13.69 -5.32
CA LYS A 294 0.43 14.64 -6.39
C LYS A 294 -0.08 13.91 -7.63
N ALA A 295 0.65 12.91 -8.12
CA ALA A 295 0.25 12.10 -9.28
C ALA A 295 -1.06 11.35 -9.03
N PHE A 296 -1.23 10.75 -7.85
CA PHE A 296 -2.48 10.10 -7.44
C PHE A 296 -3.66 11.07 -7.49
N MET A 297 -3.48 12.27 -6.94
CA MET A 297 -4.51 13.31 -6.89
C MET A 297 -4.90 13.79 -8.29
N GLU A 298 -3.92 14.13 -9.13
CA GLU A 298 -4.13 14.62 -10.50
C GLU A 298 -4.76 13.57 -11.43
N GLU A 299 -4.54 12.28 -11.15
CA GLU A 299 -5.11 11.18 -11.91
C GLU A 299 -6.49 10.74 -11.42
N ALA A 300 -6.69 10.61 -10.10
CA ALA A 300 -7.86 9.96 -9.54
C ALA A 300 -8.90 10.91 -8.94
N VAL A 301 -8.50 12.09 -8.45
CA VAL A 301 -9.35 12.95 -7.60
C VAL A 301 -9.66 14.30 -8.24
N CYS A 302 -8.65 14.94 -8.81
CA CYS A 302 -8.74 16.28 -9.38
C CYS A 302 -9.84 16.39 -10.43
N ASP A 303 -10.61 17.48 -10.35
CA ASP A 303 -11.80 17.79 -11.16
C ASP A 303 -12.99 16.81 -10.98
N GLN A 304 -12.75 15.58 -10.54
CA GLN A 304 -13.78 14.58 -10.25
C GLN A 304 -14.54 14.92 -8.97
N THR A 305 -13.88 15.52 -7.99
CA THR A 305 -14.49 16.00 -6.74
C THR A 305 -14.74 17.51 -6.76
N ASP A 306 -15.73 17.95 -5.99
CA ASP A 306 -16.00 19.38 -5.76
C ASP A 306 -15.06 19.97 -4.72
N PHE A 307 -14.76 19.18 -3.68
CA PHE A 307 -13.85 19.55 -2.62
C PHE A 307 -12.88 18.41 -2.31
N PHE A 308 -11.69 18.79 -1.88
CA PHE A 308 -10.73 17.92 -1.22
C PHE A 308 -10.40 18.46 0.17
N PHE A 309 -10.58 17.62 1.19
CA PHE A 309 -10.33 17.96 2.59
C PHE A 309 -9.09 17.23 3.12
N ALA A 310 -8.20 17.96 3.79
CA ALA A 310 -6.97 17.44 4.38
C ALA A 310 -6.69 18.01 5.79
N GLY A 311 -5.86 17.29 6.55
CA GLY A 311 -5.29 17.74 7.82
C GLY A 311 -3.80 18.02 7.68
N HIS A 312 -2.99 17.41 8.53
CA HIS A 312 -1.51 17.32 8.51
C HIS A 312 -0.80 18.63 8.86
N ASP A 313 -1.13 19.72 8.17
CA ASP A 313 -0.72 21.05 8.61
C ASP A 313 -1.66 21.53 9.72
N HIS A 314 -1.07 21.85 10.88
CA HIS A 314 -1.81 22.16 12.10
C HIS A 314 -2.40 23.57 12.12
N ASP A 315 -3.16 23.91 11.09
CA ASP A 315 -3.79 25.22 10.87
C ASP A 315 -5.14 25.06 10.12
N LEU A 316 -5.79 26.18 9.82
CA LEU A 316 -7.07 26.21 9.09
C LEU A 316 -6.88 26.96 7.78
N GLN A 317 -7.30 26.37 6.66
CA GLN A 317 -7.19 27.00 5.34
C GLN A 317 -8.39 26.68 4.45
N VAL A 318 -8.77 27.65 3.62
CA VAL A 318 -9.69 27.51 2.49
C VAL A 318 -8.95 28.04 1.27
N LEU A 319 -8.41 27.13 0.46
CA LEU A 319 -7.58 27.45 -0.70
C LEU A 319 -8.42 27.33 -1.97
N GLU A 320 -8.18 28.25 -2.91
CA GLU A 320 -8.90 28.27 -4.17
C GLU A 320 -8.49 27.13 -5.10
N ALA A 321 -9.42 26.67 -5.93
CA ALA A 321 -9.15 25.75 -7.02
C ALA A 321 -8.02 26.25 -7.93
N VAL A 322 -7.16 25.33 -8.37
CA VAL A 322 -6.02 25.60 -9.26
C VAL A 322 -6.23 24.93 -10.63
N PRO A 323 -5.67 25.49 -11.72
CA PRO A 323 -5.85 24.94 -13.07
C PRO A 323 -5.51 23.45 -13.20
N GLU A 324 -4.47 23.01 -12.51
CA GLU A 324 -3.97 21.63 -12.50
C GLU A 324 -4.97 20.65 -11.90
N CYS A 325 -5.84 21.12 -11.00
CA CYS A 325 -6.84 20.30 -10.33
C CYS A 325 -8.30 20.69 -10.69
N GLY A 326 -8.48 21.44 -11.77
CA GLY A 326 -9.79 21.75 -12.36
C GLY A 326 -10.70 22.53 -11.40
N ARG A 327 -11.90 22.00 -11.14
CA ARG A 327 -12.88 22.67 -10.26
C ARG A 327 -12.70 22.42 -8.77
N THR A 328 -11.79 21.51 -8.38
CA THR A 328 -11.72 21.02 -6.99
C THR A 328 -11.21 22.14 -6.07
N GLU A 329 -12.01 22.50 -5.07
CA GLU A 329 -11.65 23.46 -4.02
C GLU A 329 -11.01 22.72 -2.83
N PHE A 330 -10.17 23.40 -2.05
CA PHE A 330 -9.37 22.74 -1.01
C PHE A 330 -9.63 23.32 0.37
N VAL A 331 -9.75 22.45 1.38
CA VAL A 331 -9.85 22.84 2.79
C VAL A 331 -8.82 22.05 3.60
N VAL A 332 -7.98 22.78 4.35
CA VAL A 332 -7.06 22.19 5.34
C VAL A 332 -7.63 22.49 6.73
N SER A 333 -7.82 21.45 7.55
CA SER A 333 -8.44 21.55 8.87
C SER A 333 -7.69 20.75 9.92
N GLY A 334 -6.38 20.99 10.09
CA GLY A 334 -5.52 20.26 11.04
C GLY A 334 -5.39 20.89 12.43
N ALA A 335 -6.29 21.78 12.82
CA ALA A 335 -6.14 22.56 14.05
C ALA A 335 -7.01 22.07 15.23
N ALA A 336 -7.44 20.80 15.25
CA ALA A 336 -8.36 20.34 16.29
C ALA A 336 -7.65 19.92 17.60
N GLY A 337 -6.39 19.50 17.55
CA GLY A 337 -5.63 19.01 18.72
C GLY A 337 -4.26 19.65 18.91
N LYS A 338 -3.63 20.12 17.84
CA LYS A 338 -2.37 20.86 17.82
C LYS A 338 -2.52 22.12 16.95
N THR A 339 -1.58 23.05 17.06
CA THR A 339 -1.56 24.29 16.26
C THR A 339 -0.15 24.60 15.78
N ARG A 340 -0.04 25.29 14.65
CA ARG A 340 1.20 25.81 14.08
C ARG A 340 0.92 27.09 13.30
N SER A 341 1.93 27.94 13.13
CA SER A 341 1.86 29.11 12.25
C SER A 341 1.76 28.70 10.78
N ILE A 342 1.10 29.53 9.96
CA ILE A 342 1.21 29.47 8.50
C ILE A 342 2.64 29.82 8.10
N ASP A 343 3.27 29.00 7.26
CA ASP A 343 4.67 29.16 6.87
C ASP A 343 4.81 30.12 5.67
N ASP A 344 4.08 29.86 4.59
CA ASP A 344 4.08 30.69 3.38
C ASP A 344 2.64 31.05 2.97
N PRO A 345 2.11 32.19 3.47
CA PRO A 345 0.73 32.61 3.20
C PRO A 345 0.49 33.03 1.74
N GLU A 346 1.56 33.21 0.94
CA GLU A 346 1.47 33.60 -0.47
C GLU A 346 1.68 32.41 -1.43
N ARG A 347 2.01 31.21 -0.92
CA ARG A 347 2.26 30.00 -1.73
C ARG A 347 1.07 29.62 -2.61
N ASN A 348 -0.12 29.61 -2.03
CA ASN A 348 -1.39 29.37 -2.73
C ASN A 348 -2.40 30.48 -2.39
N VAL A 349 -3.32 30.76 -3.31
CA VAL A 349 -4.39 31.73 -3.08
C VAL A 349 -5.37 31.17 -2.05
N ALA A 350 -5.43 31.81 -0.89
CA ALA A 350 -6.32 31.45 0.20
C ALA A 350 -7.48 32.45 0.31
N ARG A 351 -8.72 31.96 0.35
CA ARG A 351 -9.88 32.77 0.77
C ARG A 351 -9.86 33.03 2.27
N PHE A 352 -9.36 32.05 3.01
CA PHE A 352 -9.16 32.10 4.45
C PHE A 352 -7.95 31.25 4.80
N GLN A 353 -7.13 31.72 5.73
CA GLN A 353 -6.07 30.92 6.35
C GLN A 353 -5.74 31.49 7.72
N GLN A 354 -5.54 30.64 8.71
CA GLN A 354 -5.19 31.03 10.06
C GLN A 354 -4.42 29.92 10.78
N GLY A 355 -3.21 30.24 11.21
CA GLY A 355 -2.39 29.39 12.09
C GLY A 355 -2.44 29.85 13.55
N ASP A 356 -1.72 29.14 14.41
CA ASP A 356 -1.58 29.42 15.86
C ASP A 356 -2.89 29.45 16.64
N VAL A 357 -3.94 28.83 16.10
CA VAL A 357 -5.26 28.76 16.72
C VAL A 357 -5.81 27.34 16.64
N TYR A 358 -6.65 26.96 17.59
CA TYR A 358 -7.46 25.75 17.43
C TYR A 358 -8.68 26.08 16.58
N GLY A 359 -9.28 25.07 15.95
CA GLY A 359 -10.57 25.26 15.30
C GLY A 359 -10.98 24.12 14.39
N PHE A 360 -12.04 24.39 13.63
CA PHE A 360 -12.72 23.43 12.76
C PHE A 360 -13.59 24.17 11.75
N PHE A 361 -14.15 23.42 10.79
CA PHE A 361 -15.16 23.94 9.88
C PHE A 361 -16.52 23.31 10.13
N TRP A 362 -17.57 24.12 10.08
CA TRP A 362 -18.95 23.65 9.91
C TRP A 362 -19.35 23.85 8.44
N MET A 363 -19.99 22.86 7.84
CA MET A 363 -20.39 22.89 6.43
C MET A 363 -21.83 22.46 6.23
N LYS A 364 -22.48 23.01 5.21
CA LYS A 364 -23.85 22.65 4.82
C LYS A 364 -23.95 22.52 3.30
N ALA A 365 -24.11 21.28 2.83
CA ALA A 365 -24.50 20.99 1.46
C ALA A 365 -26.03 21.04 1.35
N THR A 366 -26.54 21.73 0.33
CA THR A 366 -27.98 21.90 0.08
C THR A 366 -28.29 21.55 -1.37
N GLU A 367 -29.35 20.77 -1.61
CA GLU A 367 -29.86 20.45 -2.94
C GLU A 367 -30.27 21.72 -3.69
N ALA A 368 -30.22 21.67 -5.02
CA ALA A 368 -30.84 22.70 -5.85
C ALA A 368 -32.33 22.83 -5.53
N ASP A 369 -32.85 24.05 -5.63
CA ASP A 369 -34.27 24.33 -5.43
C ASP A 369 -34.92 24.72 -6.78
N PRO A 370 -35.72 23.82 -7.38
CA PRO A 370 -36.39 24.12 -8.64
C PRO A 370 -37.44 25.22 -8.53
N ALA A 371 -38.00 25.48 -7.35
CA ALA A 371 -39.03 26.50 -7.15
C ALA A 371 -38.42 27.91 -7.20
N THR A 372 -37.23 28.08 -6.61
CA THR A 372 -36.51 29.36 -6.60
C THR A 372 -35.45 29.48 -7.70
N LEU A 373 -35.19 28.39 -8.44
CA LEU A 373 -34.09 28.25 -9.40
C LEU A 373 -32.70 28.42 -8.74
N ALA A 374 -32.60 28.21 -7.43
CA ALA A 374 -31.32 28.23 -6.74
C ALA A 374 -30.52 26.97 -7.10
N PRO A 375 -29.23 27.10 -7.46
CA PRO A 375 -28.38 25.95 -7.70
C PRO A 375 -28.11 25.18 -6.39
N ALA A 376 -27.67 23.93 -6.52
CA ALA A 376 -27.13 23.22 -5.36
C ALA A 376 -25.93 23.98 -4.81
N ARG A 377 -25.81 24.06 -3.49
CA ARG A 377 -24.82 24.92 -2.82
C ARG A 377 -24.16 24.24 -1.64
N LEU A 378 -22.86 24.48 -1.45
CA LEU A 378 -22.12 24.08 -0.25
C LEU A 378 -21.62 25.34 0.46
N CYS A 379 -22.10 25.58 1.68
CA CYS A 379 -21.63 26.67 2.53
C CYS A 379 -20.68 26.15 3.60
N LEU A 380 -19.70 26.96 4.00
CA LEU A 380 -18.76 26.68 5.07
C LEU A 380 -18.60 27.88 5.98
N ASP A 381 -18.43 27.58 7.26
CA ASP A 381 -18.08 28.50 8.33
C ASP A 381 -16.81 27.98 9.01
N ALA A 382 -15.77 28.81 9.09
CA ALA A 382 -14.57 28.53 9.87
C ALA A 382 -14.76 29.03 11.30
N TYR A 383 -14.57 28.16 12.29
CA TYR A 383 -14.63 28.52 13.71
C TYR A 383 -13.26 28.41 14.34
N VAL A 384 -12.81 29.51 14.94
CA VAL A 384 -11.60 29.58 15.74
C VAL A 384 -11.96 29.37 17.20
N VAL A 385 -11.23 28.47 17.86
CA VAL A 385 -11.47 28.07 19.23
C VAL A 385 -10.34 28.59 20.11
N ASP A 386 -10.71 29.40 21.11
CA ASP A 386 -9.82 29.84 22.18
C ASP A 386 -10.31 29.24 23.51
N PRO A 387 -9.57 28.28 24.11
CA PRO A 387 -9.95 27.64 25.37
C PRO A 387 -10.16 28.62 26.53
N GLU A 388 -9.55 29.81 26.47
CA GLU A 388 -9.60 30.83 27.52
C GLU A 388 -10.67 31.90 27.26
N ALA A 389 -11.26 31.93 26.07
CA ALA A 389 -12.28 32.90 25.71
C ALA A 389 -13.68 32.49 26.21
N GLU A 390 -14.51 33.49 26.53
CA GLU A 390 -15.94 33.27 26.75
C GLU A 390 -16.58 32.73 25.45
N GLY A 391 -17.50 31.76 25.59
CA GLY A 391 -18.08 31.06 24.44
C GLY A 391 -17.05 30.33 23.58
N LEU A 392 -15.84 30.08 24.11
CA LEU A 392 -14.70 29.45 23.41
C LEU A 392 -14.28 30.19 22.12
N GLY A 393 -14.65 31.46 21.98
CA GLY A 393 -14.41 32.25 20.76
C GLY A 393 -15.38 31.99 19.61
N VAL A 394 -16.28 31.01 19.74
CA VAL A 394 -17.25 30.66 18.69
C VAL A 394 -18.64 31.26 18.90
N ILE A 395 -18.93 31.74 20.12
CA ILE A 395 -20.17 32.43 20.48
C ILE A 395 -19.83 33.74 21.19
N SER A 396 -20.48 34.83 20.76
CA SER A 396 -20.42 36.13 21.41
C SER A 396 -21.83 36.71 21.54
N ASP A 397 -22.20 37.20 22.72
CA ASP A 397 -23.54 37.73 23.01
C ASP A 397 -24.71 36.79 22.64
N GLY A 398 -24.46 35.47 22.66
CA GLY A 398 -25.45 34.44 22.30
C GLY A 398 -25.62 34.22 20.80
N GLU A 399 -24.77 34.81 19.95
CA GLU A 399 -24.74 34.58 18.51
C GLU A 399 -23.44 33.89 18.10
N LEU A 400 -23.51 33.05 17.07
CA LEU A 400 -22.34 32.39 16.48
C LEU A 400 -21.44 33.41 15.78
N THR A 401 -20.14 33.30 16.00
CA THR A 401 -19.12 34.18 15.44
C THR A 401 -18.11 33.40 14.59
N PRO A 402 -18.47 32.95 13.38
CA PRO A 402 -17.51 32.34 12.48
C PRO A 402 -16.42 33.36 12.10
N ALA A 403 -15.17 32.92 12.08
CA ALA A 403 -14.04 33.73 11.64
C ALA A 403 -14.09 33.99 10.12
N TYR A 404 -14.74 33.08 9.37
CA TYR A 404 -14.93 33.19 7.94
C TYR A 404 -16.17 32.41 7.49
N THR A 405 -16.90 32.92 6.51
CA THR A 405 -18.08 32.26 5.92
C THR A 405 -18.03 32.38 4.41
N HIS A 406 -18.29 31.29 3.70
CA HIS A 406 -18.42 31.30 2.24
C HIS A 406 -19.43 30.26 1.74
N CYS A 407 -20.03 30.51 0.58
CA CYS A 407 -20.91 29.56 -0.08
C CYS A 407 -20.51 29.39 -1.54
N TYR A 408 -20.37 28.12 -1.95
CA TYR A 408 -20.03 27.71 -3.30
C TYR A 408 -21.27 27.16 -4.00
N ASP A 409 -21.63 27.77 -5.12
CA ASP A 409 -22.57 27.14 -6.04
C ASP A 409 -21.88 25.95 -6.72
N LYS A 410 -22.62 24.85 -6.89
CA LYS A 410 -22.12 23.65 -7.58
C LYS A 410 -21.61 23.99 -8.98
N GLN A 411 -20.33 23.76 -9.22
CA GLN A 411 -19.70 23.97 -10.51
C GLN A 411 -19.73 22.71 -11.39
N PRO A 412 -19.87 22.83 -12.71
CA PRO A 412 -19.60 21.71 -13.62
C PRO A 412 -18.12 21.33 -13.57
N MET A 413 -17.79 20.09 -13.93
CA MET A 413 -16.39 19.68 -14.14
C MET A 413 -15.73 20.58 -15.19
N ALA A 414 -14.47 20.93 -14.96
CA ALA A 414 -13.67 21.69 -15.91
C ALA A 414 -13.35 20.87 -17.17
N GLY A 415 -13.37 19.54 -17.05
CA GLY A 415 -13.10 18.60 -18.14
C GLY A 415 -11.61 18.49 -18.45
N ILE A 416 -10.76 18.61 -17.43
CA ILE A 416 -9.33 18.38 -17.59
C ILE A 416 -9.07 16.90 -17.91
N ALA A 417 -8.04 16.63 -18.69
CA ALA A 417 -7.62 15.25 -18.90
C ALA A 417 -7.00 14.74 -17.59
N PRO A 418 -7.42 13.56 -17.08
CA PRO A 418 -6.75 12.95 -15.94
C PRO A 418 -5.27 12.77 -16.23
N GLY A 419 -4.42 12.97 -15.22
CA GLY A 419 -3.03 12.53 -15.29
C GLY A 419 -2.93 11.02 -15.55
N ASN A 420 -1.76 10.56 -15.98
CA ASN A 420 -1.44 9.13 -16.13
C ASN A 420 -0.06 8.80 -15.58
N ASP A 421 0.43 9.66 -14.68
CA ASP A 421 1.77 9.62 -14.11
C ASP A 421 1.81 8.76 -12.84
N PHE A 422 0.65 8.38 -12.28
CA PHE A 422 0.60 7.45 -11.16
C PHE A 422 0.78 6.01 -11.67
N SER A 423 1.95 5.44 -11.42
CA SER A 423 2.28 4.07 -11.82
C SER A 423 2.74 3.23 -10.63
N GLY A 424 2.50 1.92 -10.71
CA GLY A 424 3.14 0.94 -9.84
C GLY A 424 4.60 0.65 -10.23
N LEU A 425 5.12 1.32 -11.26
CA LEU A 425 6.53 1.27 -11.62
C LEU A 425 7.30 2.25 -10.74
N PRO A 426 8.52 1.89 -10.28
CA PRO A 426 9.43 2.86 -9.70
C PRO A 426 9.63 3.99 -10.72
N LEU A 427 9.49 5.24 -10.28
CA LEU A 427 9.55 6.40 -11.17
C LEU A 427 10.91 6.45 -11.90
N GLY A 428 10.93 6.12 -13.20
CA GLY A 428 12.09 6.26 -14.08
C GLY A 428 12.06 5.35 -15.32
N GLU A 429 11.73 5.90 -16.50
CA GLU A 429 12.02 5.25 -17.80
C GLU A 429 13.51 5.40 -18.12
N GLY A 430 14.30 4.32 -18.08
CA GLY A 430 15.71 4.42 -18.44
C GLY A 430 16.65 3.23 -18.23
N ALA A 431 16.26 1.99 -18.57
CA ALA A 431 17.26 0.92 -18.74
C ALA A 431 16.77 -0.18 -19.70
N LEU A 432 17.49 -0.38 -20.82
CA LEU A 432 17.44 -1.58 -21.65
C LEU A 432 18.72 -2.38 -21.39
N PRO A 433 18.69 -3.71 -21.11
CA PRO A 433 19.89 -4.54 -21.18
C PRO A 433 20.21 -4.96 -22.62
N LEU A 434 21.50 -5.23 -22.89
CA LEU A 434 22.05 -5.63 -24.19
C LEU A 434 21.38 -6.92 -24.74
N PRO A 435 21.33 -7.14 -26.07
CA PRO A 435 20.75 -8.35 -26.63
C PRO A 435 21.53 -9.60 -26.20
N LEU A 436 20.79 -10.61 -25.74
CA LEU A 436 21.30 -11.86 -25.17
C LEU A 436 21.80 -12.83 -26.27
N PRO A 437 22.75 -13.74 -25.98
CA PRO A 437 23.30 -14.68 -26.98
C PRO A 437 22.26 -15.67 -27.54
N ASP A 438 22.48 -16.15 -28.77
CA ASP A 438 21.61 -17.14 -29.41
C ASP A 438 21.60 -18.49 -28.64
N GLY A 439 20.42 -18.89 -28.15
CA GLY A 439 20.20 -20.14 -27.42
C GLY A 439 19.85 -19.97 -25.93
N PHE A 440 20.08 -18.79 -25.36
CA PHE A 440 19.73 -18.47 -23.97
C PHE A 440 18.22 -18.22 -23.80
N ASP A 441 17.58 -19.02 -22.94
CA ASP A 441 16.19 -18.78 -22.52
C ASP A 441 16.11 -17.85 -21.30
N ALA A 442 15.85 -16.56 -21.54
CA ALA A 442 15.68 -15.56 -20.49
C ALA A 442 14.45 -15.83 -19.60
N ASP A 443 13.46 -16.55 -20.13
CA ASP A 443 12.21 -16.87 -19.43
C ASP A 443 12.28 -18.24 -18.74
N PHE A 444 13.47 -18.85 -18.64
CA PHE A 444 13.68 -20.17 -18.02
C PHE A 444 13.09 -20.21 -16.59
N THR A 445 12.19 -21.17 -16.39
CA THR A 445 11.46 -21.38 -15.14
C THR A 445 11.90 -22.67 -14.46
N GLY A 446 12.87 -22.56 -13.55
CA GLY A 446 13.29 -23.66 -12.68
C GLY A 446 12.77 -23.52 -11.24
N PRO A 447 13.12 -24.46 -10.36
CA PRO A 447 12.65 -24.51 -8.97
C PRO A 447 13.05 -23.30 -8.12
N LEU A 448 14.04 -22.52 -8.52
CA LEU A 448 14.55 -21.34 -7.79
C LEU A 448 13.98 -20.01 -8.29
N LYS A 449 13.00 -20.01 -9.22
CA LYS A 449 12.46 -18.79 -9.85
C LYS A 449 11.96 -17.74 -8.85
N GLU A 450 11.12 -18.13 -7.89
CA GLU A 450 10.52 -17.19 -6.92
C GLU A 450 11.58 -16.56 -6.01
N LEU A 451 12.61 -17.35 -5.64
CA LEU A 451 13.78 -16.88 -4.89
C LEU A 451 14.58 -15.85 -5.72
N ARG A 452 14.82 -16.15 -6.99
CA ARG A 452 15.52 -15.28 -7.93
C ARG A 452 14.80 -13.94 -8.08
N GLU A 453 13.50 -13.97 -8.38
CA GLU A 453 12.68 -12.75 -8.57
C GLU A 453 12.63 -11.90 -7.29
N THR A 454 12.54 -12.55 -6.12
CA THR A 454 12.54 -11.88 -4.82
C THR A 454 13.89 -11.22 -4.51
N LEU A 455 15.00 -11.88 -4.80
CA LEU A 455 16.34 -11.33 -4.58
C LEU A 455 16.66 -10.18 -5.53
N VAL A 456 16.34 -10.32 -6.82
CA VAL A 456 16.52 -9.26 -7.82
C VAL A 456 15.69 -8.04 -7.47
N SER A 457 14.43 -8.24 -7.08
CA SER A 457 13.55 -7.15 -6.61
C SER A 457 14.14 -6.47 -5.37
N GLY A 458 14.59 -7.24 -4.38
CA GLY A 458 15.23 -6.74 -3.16
C GLY A 458 16.48 -5.90 -3.44
N PHE A 459 17.40 -6.39 -4.27
CA PHE A 459 18.60 -5.61 -4.62
C PHE A 459 18.25 -4.37 -5.44
N THR A 460 17.34 -4.47 -6.41
CA THR A 460 16.90 -3.31 -7.20
C THR A 460 16.35 -2.20 -6.30
N GLN A 461 15.62 -2.59 -5.25
CA GLN A 461 15.09 -1.65 -4.26
C GLN A 461 16.19 -0.95 -3.45
N VAL A 462 17.26 -1.65 -3.07
CA VAL A 462 18.35 -1.07 -2.25
C VAL A 462 19.35 -0.28 -3.10
N GLY A 463 19.56 -0.70 -4.35
CA GLY A 463 20.39 0.02 -5.31
C GLY A 463 19.81 1.38 -5.71
N ALA A 464 18.51 1.58 -5.50
CA ALA A 464 17.76 2.77 -5.90
C ALA A 464 18.23 4.08 -5.23
N ASP A 465 19.08 4.02 -4.20
CA ASP A 465 19.63 5.21 -3.53
C ASP A 465 21.11 5.47 -3.89
N LEU A 466 21.70 4.62 -4.74
CA LEU A 466 23.06 4.82 -5.21
C LEU A 466 23.17 6.04 -6.14
N PRO A 467 24.30 6.75 -6.15
CA PRO A 467 24.55 7.81 -7.13
C PRO A 467 24.35 7.30 -8.55
N GLU A 468 23.80 8.11 -9.47
CA GLU A 468 23.36 7.69 -10.82
C GLU A 468 24.40 6.84 -11.59
N GLU A 469 25.68 7.27 -11.59
CA GLU A 469 26.77 6.52 -12.24
C GLU A 469 27.08 5.16 -11.56
N GLN A 470 26.84 5.06 -10.26
CA GLN A 470 27.01 3.82 -9.49
C GLN A 470 25.76 2.95 -9.59
N ARG A 471 24.56 3.53 -9.58
CA ARG A 471 23.29 2.84 -9.74
C ARG A 471 23.22 2.11 -11.07
N GLN A 472 23.65 2.76 -12.15
CA GLN A 472 23.73 2.12 -13.46
C GLN A 472 24.62 0.87 -13.43
N VAL A 473 25.76 0.95 -12.76
CA VAL A 473 26.69 -0.17 -12.58
C VAL A 473 26.09 -1.25 -11.67
N PHE A 474 25.37 -0.85 -10.62
CA PHE A 474 24.69 -1.74 -9.69
C PHE A 474 23.55 -2.52 -10.35
N ASP A 475 22.71 -1.85 -11.15
CA ASP A 475 21.61 -2.47 -11.90
C ASP A 475 22.14 -3.45 -12.95
N GLN A 476 23.26 -3.10 -13.61
CA GLN A 476 23.95 -4.02 -14.52
C GLN A 476 24.54 -5.23 -13.78
N MET A 477 25.06 -5.04 -12.55
CA MET A 477 25.52 -6.14 -11.71
C MET A 477 24.36 -7.02 -11.23
N ILE A 478 23.18 -6.44 -10.92
CA ILE A 478 21.96 -7.20 -10.62
C ILE A 478 21.58 -8.06 -11.82
N ALA A 479 21.57 -7.50 -13.03
CA ALA A 479 21.26 -8.25 -14.25
C ALA A 479 22.26 -9.39 -14.50
N GLY A 480 23.57 -9.16 -14.32
CA GLY A 480 24.58 -10.21 -14.43
C GLY A 480 24.45 -11.29 -13.34
N THR A 481 24.06 -10.90 -12.13
CA THR A 481 23.82 -11.83 -11.01
C THR A 481 22.56 -12.67 -11.23
N ASP A 482 21.49 -12.06 -11.77
CA ASP A 482 20.24 -12.75 -12.14
C ASP A 482 20.48 -13.83 -13.21
N ILE A 483 21.32 -13.54 -14.20
CA ILE A 483 21.70 -14.52 -15.23
C ILE A 483 22.52 -15.70 -14.63
N LEU A 484 23.42 -15.44 -13.67
CA LEU A 484 24.14 -16.53 -12.96
C LEU A 484 23.21 -17.34 -12.04
N PHE A 485 22.21 -16.71 -11.45
CA PHE A 485 21.16 -17.43 -10.72
C PHE A 485 20.31 -18.29 -11.65
N ASN A 486 19.95 -17.78 -12.83
CA ASN A 486 19.28 -18.56 -13.86
C ASN A 486 20.13 -19.79 -14.27
N ALA A 487 21.46 -19.64 -14.36
CA ALA A 487 22.37 -20.75 -14.60
C ALA A 487 22.37 -21.80 -13.47
N LEU A 488 22.34 -21.37 -12.21
CA LEU A 488 22.24 -22.25 -11.04
C LEU A 488 20.88 -22.95 -10.96
N ASP A 489 19.80 -22.25 -11.30
CA ASP A 489 18.45 -22.79 -11.37
C ASP A 489 18.36 -23.87 -12.47
N ALA A 490 18.95 -23.62 -13.65
CA ALA A 490 19.02 -24.59 -14.74
C ALA A 490 19.90 -25.80 -14.41
N ALA A 491 21.04 -25.61 -13.73
CA ALA A 491 21.86 -26.73 -13.25
C ALA A 491 21.10 -27.57 -12.22
N THR A 492 20.34 -26.92 -11.33
CA THR A 492 19.52 -27.60 -10.30
C THR A 492 18.34 -28.34 -10.91
N ALA A 493 17.70 -27.78 -11.94
CA ALA A 493 16.69 -28.48 -12.73
C ALA A 493 17.27 -29.72 -13.43
N ALA A 494 18.44 -29.59 -14.07
CA ALA A 494 19.12 -30.70 -14.76
C ALA A 494 19.43 -31.87 -13.81
N ILE A 495 19.73 -31.56 -12.54
CA ILE A 495 19.96 -32.52 -11.47
C ILE A 495 18.67 -33.27 -11.09
N LEU A 496 17.58 -32.52 -10.93
CA LEU A 496 16.30 -33.03 -10.45
C LEU A 496 15.57 -33.86 -11.52
N GLU A 497 15.72 -33.47 -12.78
CA GLU A 497 15.01 -34.07 -13.92
C GLU A 497 15.88 -35.07 -14.69
N GLY A 498 17.20 -35.04 -14.48
CA GLY A 498 18.18 -35.96 -15.08
C GLY A 498 18.41 -35.73 -16.58
N ASP A 499 18.04 -34.55 -17.10
CA ASP A 499 18.20 -34.18 -18.50
C ASP A 499 19.45 -33.29 -18.71
N SER A 500 20.35 -33.77 -19.57
CA SER A 500 21.55 -33.03 -19.98
C SER A 500 21.26 -31.77 -20.83
N SER A 501 20.04 -31.60 -21.35
CA SER A 501 19.68 -30.42 -22.15
C SER A 501 19.66 -29.12 -21.33
N GLU A 502 19.22 -29.20 -20.08
CA GLU A 502 19.20 -28.09 -19.11
C GLU A 502 20.61 -27.73 -18.62
N MET A 503 21.56 -28.67 -18.68
CA MET A 503 22.98 -28.40 -18.46
C MET A 503 23.54 -27.45 -19.51
N SER A 504 23.07 -27.57 -20.76
CA SER A 504 23.51 -26.68 -21.84
C SER A 504 23.02 -25.26 -21.61
N GLN A 505 21.79 -25.09 -21.11
CA GLN A 505 21.25 -23.79 -20.70
C GLN A 505 22.07 -23.18 -19.54
N SER A 506 22.45 -23.99 -18.55
CA SER A 506 23.29 -23.53 -17.44
C SER A 506 24.65 -23.00 -17.92
N VAL A 507 25.33 -23.75 -18.80
CA VAL A 507 26.61 -23.35 -19.38
C VAL A 507 26.48 -22.07 -20.22
N GLN A 508 25.43 -21.97 -21.05
CA GLN A 508 25.18 -20.78 -21.87
C GLN A 508 24.87 -19.55 -21.02
N ALA A 509 24.11 -19.72 -19.94
CA ALA A 509 23.81 -18.64 -19.00
C ALA A 509 25.08 -18.15 -18.28
N VAL A 510 26.03 -19.03 -17.93
CA VAL A 510 27.33 -18.60 -17.38
C VAL A 510 28.12 -17.74 -18.36
N LEU A 511 28.18 -18.13 -19.62
CA LEU A 511 28.88 -17.37 -20.65
C LEU A 511 28.19 -16.01 -20.91
N ALA A 512 26.86 -15.99 -20.97
CA ALA A 512 26.09 -14.76 -21.11
C ALA A 512 26.30 -13.82 -19.92
N ALA A 513 26.33 -14.34 -18.70
CA ALA A 513 26.61 -13.53 -17.52
C ALA A 513 28.04 -12.99 -17.53
N ALA A 514 29.02 -13.77 -17.97
CA ALA A 514 30.40 -13.30 -18.09
C ALA A 514 30.51 -12.13 -19.08
N GLU A 515 29.84 -12.20 -20.24
CA GLU A 515 29.78 -11.10 -21.21
C GLU A 515 29.08 -9.86 -20.64
N GLN A 516 27.94 -10.05 -19.96
CA GLN A 516 27.19 -8.94 -19.35
C GLN A 516 27.98 -8.26 -18.23
N LEU A 517 28.63 -9.03 -17.35
CA LEU A 517 29.45 -8.51 -16.27
C LEU A 517 30.72 -7.83 -16.78
N GLN A 518 31.36 -8.37 -17.82
CA GLN A 518 32.54 -7.75 -18.42
C GLN A 518 32.23 -6.38 -19.05
N ALA A 519 31.02 -6.21 -19.58
CA ALA A 519 30.60 -4.95 -20.20
C ALA A 519 30.41 -3.80 -19.20
N ILE A 520 30.44 -4.07 -17.89
CA ILE A 520 30.18 -3.10 -16.84
C ILE A 520 31.42 -2.25 -16.56
N ASP A 521 31.30 -0.93 -16.73
CA ASP A 521 32.37 0.01 -16.38
C ASP A 521 32.31 0.39 -14.89
N THR A 522 33.10 -0.31 -14.08
CA THR A 522 33.10 -0.16 -12.61
C THR A 522 34.07 0.91 -12.10
N ARG A 523 34.82 1.60 -12.98
CA ARG A 523 35.88 2.55 -12.56
C ARG A 523 35.36 3.77 -11.80
N SER A 524 34.07 4.05 -11.92
CA SER A 524 33.37 5.12 -11.20
C SER A 524 32.96 4.72 -9.78
N LEU A 525 33.07 3.44 -9.42
CA LEU A 525 32.72 2.96 -8.08
C LEU A 525 33.76 3.40 -7.05
N PRO A 526 33.39 3.50 -5.76
CA PRO A 526 34.34 3.78 -4.70
C PRO A 526 35.22 2.55 -4.44
N ALA A 527 36.46 2.77 -4.01
CA ALA A 527 37.32 1.67 -3.59
C ALA A 527 36.75 0.95 -2.36
N PRO A 528 36.84 -0.39 -2.27
CA PRO A 528 37.55 -1.28 -3.19
C PRO A 528 36.71 -1.78 -4.39
N PHE A 529 35.47 -1.32 -4.56
CA PHE A 529 34.55 -1.79 -5.62
C PHE A 529 34.92 -1.32 -7.03
N ASP A 530 35.76 -0.29 -7.14
CA ASP A 530 36.39 0.12 -8.41
C ASP A 530 37.21 -1.00 -9.08
N GLN A 531 37.59 -2.04 -8.31
CA GLN A 531 38.34 -3.20 -8.78
C GLN A 531 37.44 -4.33 -9.31
N LEU A 532 36.11 -4.23 -9.17
CA LEU A 532 35.17 -5.26 -9.65
C LEU A 532 35.31 -5.55 -11.15
N GLY A 533 35.58 -4.52 -11.95
CA GLY A 533 35.80 -4.67 -13.39
C GLY A 533 36.97 -5.58 -13.72
N SER A 534 38.05 -5.55 -12.92
CA SER A 534 39.18 -6.47 -13.11
C SER A 534 38.83 -7.92 -12.74
N ALA A 535 37.90 -8.13 -11.79
CA ALA A 535 37.39 -9.46 -11.48
C ALA A 535 36.48 -9.99 -12.60
N PHE A 536 35.66 -9.11 -13.20
CA PHE A 536 34.80 -9.45 -14.34
C PHE A 536 35.61 -9.71 -15.62
N ASP A 537 36.65 -8.92 -15.88
CA ASP A 537 37.62 -9.16 -16.96
C ASP A 537 38.35 -10.50 -16.76
N ALA A 538 38.79 -10.80 -15.54
CA ALA A 538 39.47 -12.07 -15.24
C ALA A 538 38.55 -13.30 -15.38
N LEU A 539 37.26 -13.14 -15.09
CA LEU A 539 36.24 -14.16 -15.35
C LEU A 539 36.12 -14.43 -16.85
N ALA A 540 35.92 -13.37 -17.65
CA ALA A 540 35.81 -13.48 -19.11
C ALA A 540 37.08 -14.02 -19.76
N ASP A 541 38.26 -13.56 -19.32
CA ASP A 541 39.57 -14.07 -19.77
C ASP A 541 39.77 -15.55 -19.42
N GLY A 542 39.19 -16.01 -18.30
CA GLY A 542 39.16 -17.41 -17.88
C GLY A 542 38.44 -18.33 -18.85
N PHE A 543 37.50 -17.79 -19.64
CA PHE A 543 36.82 -18.49 -20.73
C PHE A 543 37.49 -18.28 -22.11
N GLY A 544 38.54 -17.47 -22.19
CA GLY A 544 39.41 -17.29 -23.36
C GLY A 544 39.23 -15.96 -24.09
N GLY A 545 39.88 -14.91 -23.58
CA GLY A 545 39.95 -13.57 -24.22
C GLY A 545 40.80 -13.47 -25.51
N ASP A 546 41.28 -14.58 -26.08
CA ASP A 546 41.97 -14.56 -27.37
C ASP A 546 41.85 -15.92 -28.08
N GLY A 547 40.70 -16.17 -28.72
CA GLY A 547 40.56 -17.08 -29.85
C GLY A 547 40.99 -18.55 -29.70
N SER A 548 40.84 -19.17 -28.52
CA SER A 548 40.93 -20.63 -28.43
C SER A 548 39.54 -21.24 -28.60
N ASP A 549 39.30 -21.89 -29.75
CA ASP A 549 38.13 -22.73 -30.00
C ASP A 549 37.84 -23.64 -28.80
N ALA A 550 36.57 -23.70 -28.35
CA ALA A 550 36.05 -24.74 -27.47
C ALA A 550 36.18 -26.10 -28.20
N GLY A 551 37.36 -26.71 -28.10
CA GLY A 551 37.79 -27.79 -28.96
C GLY A 551 37.51 -29.17 -28.37
N ASP A 552 36.59 -29.91 -29.00
CA ASP A 552 36.54 -31.39 -29.16
C ASP A 552 36.80 -32.27 -27.90
N GLY A 553 36.60 -31.73 -26.69
CA GLY A 553 36.79 -32.41 -25.41
C GLY A 553 35.49 -32.97 -24.83
N SER A 554 35.60 -33.90 -23.87
CA SER A 554 34.42 -34.50 -23.20
C SER A 554 33.74 -33.49 -22.27
N THR A 555 32.42 -33.61 -22.03
CA THR A 555 31.59 -32.72 -21.18
C THR A 555 32.17 -32.45 -19.78
N VAL A 556 33.00 -33.36 -19.26
CA VAL A 556 33.73 -33.24 -17.99
C VAL A 556 34.89 -32.23 -18.07
N GLU A 557 35.56 -32.14 -19.21
CA GLU A 557 36.63 -31.15 -19.46
C GLU A 557 36.05 -29.74 -19.64
N ASP A 558 34.87 -29.61 -20.24
CA ASP A 558 34.16 -28.32 -20.41
C ASP A 558 33.65 -27.75 -19.09
N ILE A 559 33.21 -28.59 -18.15
CA ILE A 559 32.71 -28.11 -16.85
C ILE A 559 33.86 -27.69 -15.93
N ALA A 560 34.99 -28.39 -15.93
CA ALA A 560 36.18 -27.93 -15.19
C ALA A 560 36.73 -26.60 -15.76
N PHE A 561 36.60 -26.42 -17.09
CA PHE A 561 36.90 -25.18 -17.78
C PHE A 561 35.99 -24.02 -17.34
N ILE A 562 34.77 -24.30 -16.86
CA ILE A 562 33.81 -23.27 -16.41
C ILE A 562 33.82 -23.03 -14.91
N ALA A 563 33.90 -24.11 -14.11
CA ALA A 563 33.90 -24.01 -12.66
C ALA A 563 35.14 -23.28 -12.13
N GLY A 564 36.31 -23.46 -12.76
CA GLY A 564 37.54 -22.79 -12.37
C GLY A 564 37.44 -21.25 -12.40
N PRO A 565 37.05 -20.64 -13.53
CA PRO A 565 36.79 -19.21 -13.63
C PRO A 565 35.75 -18.69 -12.63
N LEU A 566 34.66 -19.42 -12.39
CA LEU A 566 33.63 -19.02 -11.41
C LEU A 566 34.15 -19.05 -9.96
N VAL A 567 34.93 -20.07 -9.58
CA VAL A 567 35.61 -20.12 -8.28
C VAL A 567 36.61 -18.96 -8.15
N ALA A 568 37.34 -18.66 -9.23
CA ALA A 568 38.28 -17.55 -9.26
C ALA A 568 37.56 -16.20 -9.11
N LEU A 569 36.42 -16.02 -9.79
CA LEU A 569 35.57 -14.85 -9.61
C LEU A 569 35.13 -14.71 -8.17
N SER A 570 34.51 -15.72 -7.56
CA SER A 570 34.09 -15.66 -6.16
C SER A 570 35.25 -15.33 -5.22
N ARG A 571 36.42 -15.93 -5.42
CA ARG A 571 37.62 -15.58 -4.62
C ARG A 571 38.04 -14.13 -4.83
N ASN A 572 38.03 -13.63 -6.05
CA ASN A 572 38.37 -12.25 -6.35
C ASN A 572 37.37 -11.28 -5.72
N LEU A 573 36.07 -11.59 -5.77
CA LEU A 573 35.02 -10.80 -5.12
C LEU A 573 35.18 -10.84 -3.59
N ASN A 574 35.45 -12.00 -2.99
CA ASN A 574 35.71 -12.11 -1.56
C ASN A 574 36.97 -11.35 -1.14
N ASN A 575 38.05 -11.37 -1.94
CA ASN A 575 39.24 -10.58 -1.65
C ASN A 575 38.94 -9.06 -1.67
N ILE A 576 38.03 -8.62 -2.54
CA ILE A 576 37.55 -7.24 -2.58
C ILE A 576 36.72 -6.93 -1.33
N LEU A 577 35.85 -7.84 -0.90
CA LEU A 577 35.04 -7.72 0.32
C LEU A 577 35.89 -7.70 1.60
N ASP A 578 36.91 -8.57 1.70
CA ASP A 578 37.83 -8.62 2.84
C ASP A 578 38.62 -7.30 3.00
N GLY A 579 38.88 -6.60 1.89
CA GLY A 579 39.54 -5.30 1.88
C GLY A 579 38.76 -4.18 2.59
N ILE A 580 37.47 -4.42 2.90
CA ILE A 580 36.58 -3.46 3.59
C ILE A 580 36.84 -3.44 5.11
N GLU A 581 37.26 -4.55 5.73
CA GLU A 581 37.43 -4.61 7.19
C GLU A 581 38.62 -3.80 7.73
N GLU A 582 39.64 -3.49 6.90
CA GLU A 582 40.87 -2.80 7.33
C GLU A 582 40.88 -1.27 7.13
N GLN A 583 39.89 -0.69 6.46
CA GLN A 583 39.76 0.77 6.27
C GLN A 583 38.29 1.16 6.38
N VAL A 584 37.92 2.09 7.28
CA VAL A 584 36.82 3.11 7.16
C VAL A 584 36.15 3.42 8.53
N PRO A 585 35.90 4.70 8.86
CA PRO A 585 34.78 5.11 9.71
C PRO A 585 33.64 5.68 8.84
N ALA A 586 32.52 4.95 8.74
CA ALA A 586 31.12 5.42 8.76
C ALA A 586 30.10 4.76 7.79
N GLU A 587 30.46 4.00 6.75
CA GLU A 587 29.45 3.44 5.82
C GLU A 587 29.80 2.02 5.38
N VAL A 588 28.80 1.12 5.35
CA VAL A 588 28.95 -0.17 4.66
C VAL A 588 28.08 -0.16 3.40
N PRO A 589 28.67 -0.21 2.19
CA PRO A 589 27.95 0.07 0.95
C PRO A 589 27.08 -1.10 0.48
N VAL A 590 25.91 -0.78 -0.06
CA VAL A 590 24.97 -1.69 -0.76
C VAL A 590 25.66 -2.60 -1.80
N PHE A 591 26.76 -2.12 -2.40
CA PHE A 591 27.65 -2.91 -3.27
C PHE A 591 28.30 -4.11 -2.59
N ALA A 592 28.62 -4.05 -1.30
CA ALA A 592 29.17 -5.18 -0.54
C ALA A 592 28.17 -6.34 -0.51
N GLY A 593 26.89 -6.04 -0.28
CA GLY A 593 25.81 -7.03 -0.27
C GLY A 593 25.59 -7.70 -1.62
N LEU A 594 25.46 -6.90 -2.68
CA LEU A 594 25.30 -7.44 -4.02
C LEU A 594 26.55 -8.22 -4.47
N THR A 595 27.75 -7.74 -4.11
CA THR A 595 29.03 -8.43 -4.41
C THR A 595 29.15 -9.74 -3.65
N SER A 596 28.70 -9.80 -2.39
CA SER A 596 28.67 -11.02 -1.58
C SER A 596 27.70 -12.05 -2.17
N VAL A 597 26.49 -11.61 -2.54
CA VAL A 597 25.52 -12.50 -3.19
C VAL A 597 26.04 -12.99 -4.53
N LEU A 598 26.61 -12.12 -5.37
CA LEU A 598 27.24 -12.52 -6.63
C LEU A 598 28.37 -13.54 -6.40
N SER A 599 29.19 -13.37 -5.37
CA SER A 599 30.25 -14.31 -4.99
C SER A 599 29.69 -15.67 -4.58
N THR A 600 28.69 -15.69 -3.69
CA THR A 600 28.07 -16.92 -3.16
C THR A 600 27.36 -17.71 -4.25
N VAL A 601 26.68 -17.03 -5.17
CA VAL A 601 26.02 -17.65 -6.33
C VAL A 601 27.04 -18.24 -7.29
N SER A 602 28.12 -17.50 -7.57
CA SER A 602 29.18 -17.95 -8.47
C SER A 602 29.89 -19.19 -7.93
N LEU A 603 30.22 -19.22 -6.64
CA LEU A 603 30.87 -20.36 -6.00
C LEU A 603 29.92 -21.55 -5.85
N GLY A 604 28.66 -21.30 -5.48
CA GLY A 604 27.63 -22.32 -5.37
C GLY A 604 27.36 -22.99 -6.70
N LEU A 605 27.27 -22.22 -7.78
CA LEU A 605 27.18 -22.73 -9.14
C LEU A 605 28.40 -23.54 -9.54
N ALA A 606 29.61 -23.04 -9.30
CA ALA A 606 30.84 -23.78 -9.61
C ALA A 606 30.92 -25.14 -8.88
N ASN A 607 30.60 -25.16 -7.59
CA ASN A 607 30.60 -26.37 -6.78
C ASN A 607 29.49 -27.34 -7.24
N THR A 608 28.32 -26.82 -7.59
CA THR A 608 27.19 -27.63 -8.09
C THR A 608 27.56 -28.29 -9.42
N LEU A 609 28.16 -27.54 -10.35
CA LEU A 609 28.67 -28.06 -11.62
C LEU A 609 29.82 -29.06 -11.41
N GLU A 610 30.72 -28.84 -10.45
CA GLU A 610 31.80 -29.78 -10.11
C GLU A 610 31.26 -31.09 -9.50
N GLN A 611 30.27 -31.02 -8.61
CA GLN A 611 29.63 -32.21 -8.04
C GLN A 611 28.84 -33.01 -9.08
N LEU A 612 28.19 -32.33 -10.03
CA LEU A 612 27.56 -32.92 -11.20
C LEU A 612 28.53 -33.75 -12.05
N VAL A 613 29.75 -33.26 -12.23
CA VAL A 613 30.84 -34.00 -12.90
C VAL A 613 31.31 -35.21 -12.07
N LEU A 614 31.41 -35.05 -10.75
CA LEU A 614 31.87 -36.10 -9.84
C LEU A 614 30.83 -37.21 -9.61
N LEU A 615 29.54 -36.93 -9.81
CA LEU A 615 28.45 -37.92 -9.76
C LEU A 615 28.57 -38.99 -10.83
N ASP A 616 29.17 -38.68 -11.98
CA ASP A 616 29.41 -39.66 -13.05
C ASP A 616 30.60 -40.60 -12.71
N THR A 617 31.39 -40.29 -11.67
CA THR A 617 32.61 -41.04 -11.33
C THR A 617 32.66 -41.63 -9.91
N SER A 618 32.04 -41.04 -8.87
CA SER A 618 31.89 -41.68 -7.53
C SER A 618 31.06 -40.94 -6.46
N ALA A 619 30.56 -39.72 -6.67
CA ALA A 619 29.79 -38.98 -5.65
C ALA A 619 28.35 -39.50 -5.48
N THR A 620 27.70 -39.26 -4.32
CA THR A 620 26.30 -39.65 -4.06
C THR A 620 25.36 -38.45 -4.21
N GLY A 621 24.12 -38.66 -4.68
CA GLY A 621 23.13 -37.59 -4.89
C GLY A 621 22.86 -36.71 -3.66
N GLU A 622 23.04 -37.26 -2.46
CA GLU A 622 23.01 -36.54 -1.19
C GLU A 622 24.04 -35.41 -1.08
N GLN A 623 25.27 -35.63 -1.56
CA GLN A 623 26.34 -34.62 -1.50
C GLN A 623 26.03 -33.44 -2.41
N LEU A 624 25.37 -33.71 -3.54
CA LEU A 624 24.95 -32.69 -4.47
C LEU A 624 23.76 -31.87 -3.95
N VAL A 625 22.72 -32.51 -3.40
CA VAL A 625 21.62 -31.82 -2.71
C VAL A 625 22.14 -30.94 -1.59
N GLY A 626 23.06 -31.47 -0.78
CA GLY A 626 23.71 -30.71 0.28
C GLY A 626 24.49 -29.49 -0.23
N THR A 627 25.06 -29.56 -1.44
CA THR A 627 25.81 -28.43 -2.03
C THR A 627 24.88 -27.29 -2.46
N VAL A 628 23.75 -27.62 -3.11
CA VAL A 628 22.74 -26.62 -3.49
C VAL A 628 22.10 -26.03 -2.23
N GLN A 629 21.70 -26.88 -1.28
CA GLN A 629 21.13 -26.42 -0.01
C GLN A 629 22.10 -25.51 0.76
N GLN A 630 23.37 -25.88 0.87
CA GLN A 630 24.37 -25.04 1.53
C GLN A 630 24.55 -23.70 0.84
N THR A 631 24.47 -23.65 -0.50
CA THR A 631 24.51 -22.40 -1.27
C THR A 631 23.31 -21.52 -0.93
N LEU A 632 22.11 -22.09 -0.89
CA LEU A 632 20.88 -21.37 -0.55
C LEU A 632 20.89 -20.88 0.91
N GLU A 633 21.40 -21.69 1.85
CA GLU A 633 21.57 -21.29 3.24
C GLU A 633 22.59 -20.17 3.39
N ASN A 634 23.73 -20.26 2.70
CA ASN A 634 24.73 -19.19 2.71
C ASN A 634 24.18 -17.91 2.10
N LEU A 635 23.39 -18.00 1.03
CA LEU A 635 22.73 -16.88 0.40
C LEU A 635 21.73 -16.19 1.34
N VAL A 636 20.91 -16.97 2.05
CA VAL A 636 20.04 -16.46 3.11
C VAL A 636 20.86 -15.76 4.18
N ASN A 637 21.98 -16.35 4.59
CA ASN A 637 22.84 -15.76 5.61
C ASN A 637 23.52 -14.47 5.13
N ASP A 638 23.95 -14.38 3.88
CA ASP A 638 24.56 -13.18 3.30
C ASP A 638 23.54 -12.03 3.20
N VAL A 639 22.30 -12.35 2.82
CA VAL A 639 21.19 -11.39 2.80
C VAL A 639 20.78 -10.98 4.22
N LEU A 640 20.81 -11.90 5.17
CA LEU A 640 20.57 -11.62 6.59
C LEU A 640 21.71 -10.82 7.23
N TRP A 641 22.95 -11.00 6.78
CA TRP A 641 24.12 -10.29 7.26
C TRP A 641 24.03 -8.79 6.94
N LEU A 642 23.37 -8.43 5.83
CA LEU A 642 23.03 -7.04 5.51
C LEU A 642 22.15 -6.37 6.58
N ASN A 643 21.39 -7.15 7.35
CA ASN A 643 20.56 -6.64 8.45
C ASN A 643 21.31 -6.50 9.78
N GLN A 644 22.59 -6.92 9.87
CA GLN A 644 23.35 -6.97 11.12
C GLN A 644 24.48 -5.93 11.22
N ILE A 645 24.56 -4.99 10.27
CA ILE A 645 25.57 -3.94 10.25
C ILE A 645 25.19 -2.81 11.25
N PRO A 646 26.03 -2.47 12.25
CA PRO A 646 25.78 -1.35 13.15
C PRO A 646 25.97 -0.02 12.42
N GLY A 647 24.98 0.86 12.46
CA GLY A 647 24.95 2.03 11.58
C GLY A 647 24.31 1.76 10.22
N ALA A 648 23.79 0.55 9.97
CA ALA A 648 22.76 0.34 8.94
C ALA A 648 21.50 1.20 9.17
N GLU A 649 21.39 1.82 10.36
CA GLU A 649 20.39 2.82 10.69
C GLU A 649 20.54 4.14 9.89
N GLU A 650 21.66 4.37 9.19
CA GLU A 650 21.88 5.52 8.27
C GLU A 650 21.87 5.16 6.77
N TYR A 651 21.85 3.87 6.42
CA TYR A 651 21.73 3.42 5.03
C TYR A 651 20.66 2.34 4.94
N SER A 652 19.54 2.72 4.29
CA SER A 652 18.34 1.94 4.00
C SER A 652 18.49 0.44 4.30
N THR A 653 18.08 0.01 5.49
CA THR A 653 17.99 -1.41 5.81
C THR A 653 17.03 -2.06 4.82
N LEU A 654 17.50 -3.04 4.06
CA LEU A 654 16.66 -4.10 3.49
C LEU A 654 15.65 -4.55 4.54
N PRO A 655 14.37 -4.78 4.22
CA PRO A 655 13.38 -5.11 5.23
C PRO A 655 13.76 -6.46 5.85
N GLY A 656 14.35 -6.37 7.03
CA GLY A 656 15.01 -7.50 7.68
C GLY A 656 14.08 -8.66 8.02
N ASP A 657 12.77 -8.41 8.03
CA ASP A 657 11.76 -9.43 8.32
C ASP A 657 11.03 -9.96 7.06
N ALA A 658 11.04 -9.22 5.94
CA ALA A 658 10.28 -9.60 4.74
C ALA A 658 11.08 -10.48 3.77
N LEU A 659 12.34 -10.12 3.50
CA LEU A 659 13.23 -10.96 2.67
C LEU A 659 13.65 -12.23 3.41
N SER A 660 13.92 -12.15 4.71
CA SER A 660 14.26 -13.33 5.52
C SER A 660 13.11 -14.33 5.62
N SER A 661 11.88 -13.86 5.83
CA SER A 661 10.69 -14.71 5.93
C SER A 661 10.28 -15.27 4.56
N GLY A 662 10.34 -14.46 3.50
CA GLY A 662 10.11 -14.91 2.12
C GLY A 662 11.15 -15.94 1.67
N LEU A 663 12.44 -15.67 1.88
CA LEU A 663 13.50 -16.64 1.56
C LEU A 663 13.45 -17.90 2.42
N LEU A 664 13.13 -17.82 3.73
CA LEU A 664 12.98 -19.01 4.58
C LEU A 664 11.81 -19.90 4.15
N ILE A 665 10.74 -19.29 3.62
CA ILE A 665 9.58 -20.03 3.08
C ILE A 665 9.96 -20.71 1.76
N VAL A 666 10.65 -20.01 0.86
CA VAL A 666 11.05 -20.55 -0.44
C VAL A 666 12.18 -21.59 -0.32
N VAL A 667 13.20 -21.36 0.51
CA VAL A 667 14.29 -22.33 0.76
C VAL A 667 13.76 -23.60 1.42
N ARG A 668 12.74 -23.49 2.30
CA ARG A 668 12.09 -24.65 2.92
C ARG A 668 11.30 -25.48 1.90
N GLU A 669 10.53 -24.83 1.04
CA GLU A 669 9.77 -25.49 -0.04
C GLU A 669 10.71 -26.17 -1.07
N VAL A 670 11.79 -25.51 -1.47
CA VAL A 670 12.79 -26.06 -2.40
C VAL A 670 13.58 -27.21 -1.77
N THR A 671 13.98 -27.10 -0.50
CA THR A 671 14.69 -28.18 0.23
C THR A 671 13.78 -29.39 0.40
N GLU A 672 12.49 -29.19 0.67
CA GLU A 672 11.49 -30.27 0.79
C GLU A 672 11.29 -30.99 -0.57
N GLN A 673 11.27 -30.27 -1.69
CA GLN A 673 11.21 -30.89 -3.03
C GLN A 673 12.50 -31.64 -3.42
N LEU A 674 13.68 -31.15 -3.01
CA LEU A 674 14.96 -31.84 -3.19
C LEU A 674 15.04 -33.12 -2.32
N ASP A 675 14.60 -33.06 -1.07
CA ASP A 675 14.61 -34.18 -0.11
C ASP A 675 13.60 -35.28 -0.51
N GLU A 676 12.40 -34.90 -0.98
CA GLU A 676 11.39 -35.85 -1.45
C GLU A 676 11.74 -36.53 -2.79
N ARG A 677 12.42 -35.84 -3.72
CA ARG A 677 12.71 -36.39 -5.05
C ARG A 677 14.08 -37.09 -5.17
N LEU A 678 15.11 -36.67 -4.45
CA LEU A 678 16.46 -37.27 -4.50
C LEU A 678 16.78 -38.24 -3.36
N LEU A 679 16.19 -38.06 -2.18
CA LEU A 679 16.54 -38.81 -0.96
C LEU A 679 15.57 -39.94 -0.61
N SER A 680 14.31 -39.84 -1.05
CA SER A 680 13.29 -40.89 -0.90
C SER A 680 13.63 -42.25 -1.56
N PRO A 681 14.44 -42.34 -2.65
CA PRO A 681 14.95 -43.63 -3.13
C PRO A 681 16.07 -44.25 -2.26
N LEU A 682 16.67 -43.50 -1.32
CA LEU A 682 17.82 -43.93 -0.51
C LEU A 682 17.47 -44.37 0.94
N ALA A 683 16.21 -44.19 1.35
CA ALA A 683 15.68 -44.63 2.65
C ALA A 683 15.99 -46.11 3.05
N PRO A 684 16.14 -47.09 2.14
CA PRO A 684 16.47 -48.46 2.55
C PRO A 684 17.90 -48.64 3.10
N LEU A 685 18.80 -47.65 2.97
CA LEU A 685 20.20 -47.77 3.38
C LEU A 685 20.45 -47.34 4.84
N LEU A 686 19.65 -46.41 5.37
CA LEU A 686 19.80 -45.85 6.73
C LEU A 686 19.32 -46.80 7.85
N ASP A 687 18.39 -47.70 7.54
CA ASP A 687 17.92 -48.75 8.47
C ASP A 687 19.02 -49.77 8.84
N LEU A 688 20.15 -49.77 8.13
CA LEU A 688 21.27 -50.68 8.38
C LEU A 688 22.27 -50.18 9.45
N LEU A 689 22.17 -48.94 9.93
CA LEU A 689 23.18 -48.32 10.80
C LEU A 689 22.74 -47.98 12.25
N SER A 690 21.48 -48.21 12.62
CA SER A 690 20.99 -47.94 13.99
C SER A 690 21.72 -48.66 15.16
N PRO A 691 22.43 -49.81 14.98
CA PRO A 691 23.15 -50.43 16.09
C PRO A 691 24.43 -49.68 16.53
N VAL A 692 24.91 -48.71 15.74
CA VAL A 692 26.16 -47.97 16.04
C VAL A 692 25.88 -46.73 16.91
N THR A 693 24.69 -46.14 16.79
CA THR A 693 24.28 -44.95 17.56
C THR A 693 24.01 -45.25 19.04
N ASP A 694 23.59 -46.47 19.38
CA ASP A 694 23.40 -46.90 20.78
C ASP A 694 24.73 -46.99 21.57
N LEU A 695 25.87 -47.07 20.87
CA LEU A 695 27.20 -47.04 21.49
C LEU A 695 27.60 -45.62 21.94
N LEU A 696 27.00 -44.58 21.36
CA LEU A 696 27.26 -43.17 21.71
C LEU A 696 26.31 -42.65 22.81
N ALA A 697 25.14 -43.26 22.99
CA ALA A 697 24.23 -42.95 24.10
C ALA A 697 24.88 -43.26 25.48
N GLY A 698 25.81 -44.21 25.56
CA GLY A 698 26.57 -44.51 26.79
C GLY A 698 27.63 -43.47 27.18
N LEU A 699 27.91 -42.48 26.32
CA LEU A 699 28.88 -41.40 26.58
C LEU A 699 28.24 -40.11 27.14
N LEU A 700 26.91 -40.04 27.19
CA LEU A 700 26.15 -38.92 27.76
C LEU A 700 25.71 -39.15 29.23
N ASP A 701 26.06 -40.28 29.85
CA ASP A 701 25.88 -40.56 31.29
C ASP A 701 27.00 -39.94 32.17
N GLY A 702 27.63 -38.89 31.68
CA GLY A 702 28.85 -38.32 32.24
C GLY A 702 28.91 -36.81 32.28
N PHE A 703 27.78 -36.09 32.42
CA PHE A 703 27.71 -34.72 32.96
C PHE A 703 26.34 -34.42 33.55
#